data_AF-A0ABD3F9N0-F1
#
_entry.id   AF-A0ABD3F9N0-F1
#
_cell.length_a   1.000
_cell.length_b   1.000
_cell.length_c   1.000
_cell.angle_alpha   90.00
_cell.angle_beta   90.00
_cell.angle_gamma   90.00
#
_symmetry.space_group_name_H-M   'P 1'
#
loop_
_entity.id
_entity.type
_entity.pdbx_description
1 polymer ?
#
loop_
_entity_poly.entity_id
_entity_poly.type
_entity_poly.pdbx_seq_one_letter_code
_entity_poly.pdbx_strand_id
1 'polypeptide(L)'
;MVSSARPSDVGILAMEVHFPSDYVNQQEMEVFDGVSSGKYTLGLGQLGMAVPGDREDVNALALTAVSRLMSKFQVAPEQVGRLEVGTETLVDKSKSTKTVLMQLFGDNADVDGATVINACYGGTAALLNAVAWVDSSFWDGRYAIVVATDIAVYAKGPARPSGGCGAVAMLIGPDAPLVLDYRTKSTHATNVWDFYKPNVSSEYPTVDGKLSNACYLHALDECYQLFCKKSEAVAKPEGEELGVASVDYAVFHSPYNKLVQKSFARLLFLDSRRLLNNGEEAAKERFAPLSKWVDTPLVDTLNDRELDLAVRGVAKEDFKTKVAPSCTISQQLGNCYTAAVYMNLATLIHARAKDLSLGARVLMFSYGSGSLASMFVLRSREPTESAKGKFSLEKIAKLLDLPARLETRNKMTPEEYTARMKLRQTTYGAKNGLKLTQSIASIPEGTFYLDRIDDMGRRFYARSKPQVTSKGDNQEEKCLVKTTQDLAGALYVAGTSAGLPGQVKVFEGEKSIEKLLQGENCINELSDTEKDKMVTQNIVQVHKNKSTGESTRSPVSTREQCIQVCAAVNHVDLEKDYGIAATIANSMDEPTQLAVAAGLEAVRNAGLADGEDGNWHLPENMLDSTGVIYATSFPTMNAAVSETSRYYEENKKEGESAYELDRKILFRLLVLANAQVAQLTGARGPNTQINAACAGATQAVGMAQDWINSGKCERVIVVSSDTASSETMMPLIGGGFRALGAACIAPTAVAAARPFDVKRSGMIVGSGAIGLVLESPLAFAQRPVSDKKTVRLLATQFSNSAYHGAALEPNHVGQELVRFLKRVEDDFGITREEIARNGVYYSHETGTNASAKSSCAYTEVTALRTAFSSELLVELMIANTKGFTGHPMAVAFEDIAAIEGLRCGRVPPVVHFEAHDPNLGETPLRLAPGGLYAHKYALRFAAGFGSQLAFSLYTVGN
;
A
#
# COMPACT_ATOMS: atom_id res chain seq x y z
N MET A 1 3.82 28.79 20.86
CA MET A 1 4.74 29.91 20.59
C MET A 1 6.00 29.32 19.97
N VAL A 2 6.15 29.37 18.65
CA VAL A 2 7.38 28.88 17.98
C VAL A 2 8.38 30.04 18.01
N SER A 3 9.55 29.81 18.60
CA SER A 3 10.67 30.74 18.64
C SER A 3 10.97 31.29 17.24
N SER A 4 11.03 32.61 17.09
CA SER A 4 11.36 33.29 15.82
C SER A 4 12.85 33.24 15.46
N ALA A 5 13.69 32.58 16.27
CA ALA A 5 15.12 32.46 16.02
C ALA A 5 15.42 31.16 15.25
N ARG A 6 16.21 31.26 14.18
CA ARG A 6 16.73 30.09 13.46
C ARG A 6 17.52 29.18 14.42
N PRO A 7 17.42 27.84 14.26
CA PRO A 7 18.20 26.93 15.08
C PRO A 7 19.70 27.15 14.85
N SER A 8 20.48 27.18 15.93
CA SER A 8 21.94 27.26 15.84
C SER A 8 22.56 25.86 15.82
N ASP A 9 23.78 25.78 15.29
CA ASP A 9 24.63 24.59 15.40
C ASP A 9 23.98 23.32 14.84
N VAL A 10 23.29 23.44 13.71
CA VAL A 10 22.61 22.31 13.05
C VAL A 10 23.62 21.34 12.46
N GLY A 11 23.46 20.06 12.77
CA GLY A 11 24.33 19.01 12.24
C GLY A 11 24.04 17.63 12.80
N ILE A 12 25.06 16.76 12.83
CA ILE A 12 24.90 15.35 13.23
C ILE A 12 24.95 15.25 14.76
N LEU A 13 23.83 14.85 15.35
CA LEU A 13 23.64 14.59 16.79
C LEU A 13 24.10 13.20 17.21
N ALA A 14 23.75 12.20 16.39
CA ALA A 14 24.03 10.80 16.65
C ALA A 14 24.28 10.07 15.34
N MET A 15 25.01 8.96 15.40
CA MET A 15 25.28 8.12 14.25
C MET A 15 25.36 6.66 14.66
N GLU A 16 24.83 5.79 13.82
CA GLU A 16 24.90 4.34 13.97
C GLU A 16 25.25 3.70 12.63
N VAL A 17 25.94 2.57 12.67
CA VAL A 17 26.32 1.83 11.46
C VAL A 17 25.76 0.41 11.51
N HIS A 18 25.54 -0.16 10.34
CA HIS A 18 25.25 -1.58 10.17
C HIS A 18 25.99 -2.13 8.95
N PHE A 19 26.53 -3.33 9.08
CA PHE A 19 27.20 -4.06 8.01
C PHE A 19 26.98 -5.55 8.25
N PRO A 20 26.91 -6.38 7.20
CA PRO A 20 26.71 -7.82 7.33
C PRO A 20 27.77 -8.51 8.17
N SER A 21 27.38 -9.67 8.70
CA SER A 21 28.26 -10.49 9.55
C SER A 21 29.30 -11.23 8.74
N ASP A 22 29.06 -11.48 7.46
CA ASP A 22 29.96 -12.27 6.62
C ASP A 22 30.91 -11.38 5.82
N TYR A 23 32.15 -11.84 5.60
CA TYR A 23 33.14 -11.14 4.78
C TYR A 23 34.07 -12.12 4.05
N VAL A 24 34.66 -11.68 2.95
CA VAL A 24 35.73 -12.40 2.25
C VAL A 24 37.06 -11.66 2.40
N ASN A 25 38.16 -12.40 2.60
CA ASN A 25 39.49 -11.83 2.76
C ASN A 25 40.12 -11.51 1.39
N GLN A 26 40.70 -10.32 1.25
CA GLN A 26 41.24 -9.86 -0.03
C GLN A 26 42.53 -10.56 -0.45
N GLN A 27 43.37 -10.98 0.50
CA GLN A 27 44.58 -11.75 0.22
C GLN A 27 44.21 -13.16 -0.30
N GLU A 28 43.19 -13.78 0.28
CA GLU A 28 42.67 -15.07 -0.22
C GLU A 28 42.04 -14.91 -1.61
N MET A 29 41.35 -13.80 -1.87
CA MET A 29 40.83 -13.46 -3.20
C MET A 29 41.94 -13.24 -4.24
N GLU A 30 43.10 -12.68 -3.87
CA GLU A 30 44.23 -12.54 -4.79
C GLU A 30 44.71 -13.90 -5.31
N VAL A 31 44.81 -14.88 -4.40
CA VAL A 31 45.20 -16.26 -4.73
C VAL A 31 44.13 -16.91 -5.60
N PHE A 32 42.86 -16.78 -5.23
CA PHE A 32 41.73 -17.38 -5.95
C PHE A 32 41.57 -16.83 -7.38
N ASP A 33 41.72 -15.52 -7.57
CA ASP A 33 41.62 -14.88 -8.89
C ASP A 33 42.89 -15.06 -9.75
N GLY A 34 43.95 -15.69 -9.22
CA GLY A 34 45.21 -15.91 -9.93
C GLY A 34 45.97 -14.62 -10.24
N VAL A 35 45.89 -13.62 -9.34
CA VAL A 35 46.56 -12.33 -9.51
C VAL A 35 47.81 -12.23 -8.62
N SER A 36 48.70 -11.27 -8.93
CA SER A 36 49.91 -11.04 -8.14
C SER A 36 49.58 -10.66 -6.69
N SER A 37 50.33 -11.22 -5.74
CA SER A 37 50.28 -10.83 -4.32
C SER A 37 50.41 -9.31 -4.17
N GLY A 38 49.54 -8.71 -3.35
CA GLY A 38 49.48 -7.27 -3.15
C GLY A 38 48.58 -6.52 -4.12
N LYS A 39 48.01 -7.15 -5.16
CA LYS A 39 47.16 -6.43 -6.14
C LYS A 39 45.94 -5.78 -5.49
N TYR A 40 45.29 -6.45 -4.56
CA TYR A 40 44.11 -5.96 -3.85
C TYR A 40 44.52 -5.32 -2.52
N THR A 41 45.38 -6.00 -1.75
CA THR A 41 45.81 -5.56 -0.41
C THR A 41 46.69 -4.31 -0.41
N LEU A 42 47.53 -4.11 -1.43
CA LEU A 42 48.37 -2.91 -1.58
C LEU A 42 47.93 -2.00 -2.73
N GLY A 43 47.54 -2.62 -3.85
CA GLY A 43 47.11 -1.92 -5.07
C GLY A 43 45.79 -1.19 -4.89
N LEU A 44 44.77 -1.87 -4.34
CA LEU A 44 43.50 -1.23 -3.92
C LEU A 44 43.57 -0.73 -2.47
N GLY A 45 44.43 -1.33 -1.65
CA GLY A 45 44.51 -1.03 -0.21
C GLY A 45 43.37 -1.66 0.59
N GLN A 46 42.81 -2.77 0.11
CA GLN A 46 41.64 -3.45 0.69
C GLN A 46 42.05 -4.74 1.40
N LEU A 47 41.54 -4.98 2.60
CA LEU A 47 41.85 -6.13 3.46
C LEU A 47 40.71 -7.15 3.51
N GLY A 48 39.47 -6.68 3.52
CA GLY A 48 38.26 -7.50 3.52
C GLY A 48 37.14 -6.84 2.73
N MET A 49 36.13 -7.63 2.37
CA MET A 49 34.93 -7.16 1.69
C MET A 49 33.70 -7.80 2.34
N ALA A 50 32.77 -6.96 2.82
CA ALA A 50 31.54 -7.41 3.44
C ALA A 50 30.61 -8.06 2.41
N VAL A 51 29.98 -9.17 2.79
CA VAL A 51 29.15 -10.00 1.92
C VAL A 51 27.75 -10.08 2.49
N PRO A 52 26.72 -9.58 1.81
CA PRO A 52 25.34 -9.74 2.28
C PRO A 52 24.85 -11.16 2.03
N GLY A 53 24.10 -11.71 2.99
CA GLY A 53 23.29 -12.90 2.75
C GLY A 53 22.11 -12.63 1.82
N ASP A 54 21.39 -13.67 1.43
CA ASP A 54 20.21 -13.52 0.57
C ASP A 54 18.97 -13.02 1.34
N ARG A 55 19.03 -12.97 2.68
CA ARG A 55 18.06 -12.26 3.52
C ARG A 55 18.48 -10.81 3.84
N GLU A 56 19.61 -10.34 3.33
CA GLU A 56 20.09 -8.98 3.55
C GLU A 56 19.99 -8.17 2.25
N ASP A 57 18.96 -7.31 2.17
CA ASP A 57 18.82 -6.31 1.12
C ASP A 57 18.97 -4.88 1.68
N VAL A 58 18.96 -3.88 0.78
CA VAL A 58 19.14 -2.47 1.14
C VAL A 58 18.17 -1.98 2.23
N ASN A 59 16.94 -2.50 2.24
CA ASN A 59 15.92 -2.13 3.22
C ASN A 59 16.19 -2.80 4.55
N ALA A 60 16.58 -4.08 4.58
CA ALA A 60 16.98 -4.79 5.80
C ALA A 60 18.19 -4.11 6.48
N LEU A 61 19.18 -3.68 5.70
CA LEU A 61 20.33 -2.94 6.20
C LEU A 61 19.90 -1.60 6.82
N ALA A 62 19.05 -0.85 6.12
CA ALA A 62 18.55 0.45 6.57
C ALA A 62 17.65 0.34 7.82
N LEU A 63 16.73 -0.62 7.86
CA LEU A 63 15.87 -0.90 9.01
C LEU A 63 16.72 -1.20 10.25
N THR A 64 17.77 -2.00 10.09
CA THR A 64 18.66 -2.33 11.20
C THR A 64 19.42 -1.11 11.70
N ALA A 65 19.98 -0.28 10.80
CA ALA A 65 20.71 0.92 11.19
C ALA A 65 19.81 1.94 11.91
N VAL A 66 18.61 2.20 11.39
CA VAL A 66 17.65 3.15 12.00
C VAL A 66 17.13 2.65 13.34
N SER A 67 16.71 1.38 13.40
CA SER A 67 16.21 0.78 14.65
C SER A 67 17.27 0.81 15.76
N ARG A 68 18.53 0.51 15.43
CA ARG A 68 19.65 0.59 16.38
C ARG A 68 19.94 2.02 16.81
N LEU A 69 19.93 2.99 15.88
CA LEU A 69 20.11 4.41 16.21
C LEU A 69 19.05 4.88 17.21
N MET A 70 17.76 4.64 16.90
CA MET A 70 16.66 5.08 17.75
C MET A 70 16.73 4.43 19.13
N SER A 71 17.02 3.13 19.19
CA SER A 71 17.14 2.41 20.46
C SER A 71 18.33 2.88 21.31
N LYS A 72 19.54 2.97 20.73
CA LYS A 72 20.76 3.30 21.48
C LYS A 72 20.80 4.76 21.94
N PHE A 73 20.21 5.67 21.17
CA PHE A 73 20.16 7.10 21.50
C PHE A 73 18.82 7.52 22.11
N GLN A 74 17.92 6.57 22.37
CA GLN A 74 16.61 6.78 23.02
C GLN A 74 15.81 7.89 22.30
N VAL A 75 15.69 7.74 20.99
CA VAL A 75 14.89 8.63 20.14
C VAL A 75 13.55 7.95 19.90
N ALA A 76 12.48 8.55 20.43
CA ALA A 76 11.13 8.02 20.21
C ALA A 76 10.65 8.38 18.78
N PRO A 77 9.83 7.53 18.14
CA PRO A 77 9.30 7.78 16.80
C PRO A 77 8.70 9.16 16.59
N GLU A 78 7.97 9.67 17.58
CA GLU A 78 7.23 10.95 17.54
C GLU A 78 8.18 12.16 17.54
N GLN A 79 9.45 11.96 17.93
CA GLN A 79 10.47 13.01 17.91
C GLN A 79 11.09 13.20 16.52
N VAL A 80 10.67 12.45 15.51
CA VAL A 80 11.21 12.52 14.16
C VAL A 80 10.16 13.14 13.23
N GLY A 81 10.52 14.26 12.60
CA GLY A 81 9.68 14.98 11.64
C GLY A 81 10.15 14.82 10.20
N ARG A 82 11.36 14.28 9.97
CA ARG A 82 11.86 13.99 8.63
C ARG A 82 12.69 12.70 8.62
N LEU A 83 12.51 11.88 7.58
CA LEU A 83 13.29 10.68 7.30
C LEU A 83 13.66 10.67 5.82
N GLU A 84 14.95 10.64 5.52
CA GLU A 84 15.45 10.70 4.14
C GLU A 84 16.54 9.67 3.89
N VAL A 85 16.48 8.98 2.75
CA VAL A 85 17.35 7.85 2.42
C VAL A 85 18.16 8.14 1.17
N GLY A 86 19.48 8.12 1.27
CA GLY A 86 20.39 8.06 0.13
C GLY A 86 20.75 6.62 -0.21
N THR A 87 20.51 6.19 -1.44
CA THR A 87 20.95 4.88 -1.94
C THR A 87 21.05 4.89 -3.47
N GLU A 88 21.87 4.00 -4.03
CA GLU A 88 21.86 3.64 -5.45
C GLU A 88 21.55 2.14 -5.68
N THR A 89 21.11 1.44 -4.62
CA THR A 89 20.70 0.04 -4.64
C THR A 89 19.17 -0.03 -4.67
N LEU A 90 18.60 -0.19 -5.86
CA LEU A 90 17.14 -0.17 -6.04
C LEU A 90 16.56 -1.58 -6.00
N VAL A 91 15.64 -1.82 -5.07
CA VAL A 91 14.80 -3.03 -5.03
C VAL A 91 13.42 -2.82 -5.63
N ASP A 92 13.01 -1.56 -5.79
CA ASP A 92 11.80 -1.11 -6.48
C ASP A 92 12.10 0.19 -7.24
N LYS A 93 11.41 0.43 -8.36
CA LYS A 93 11.63 1.60 -9.23
C LYS A 93 10.80 2.83 -8.82
N SER A 94 9.78 2.64 -8.01
CA SER A 94 8.83 3.68 -7.59
C SER A 94 8.72 3.76 -6.07
N LYS A 95 8.56 2.62 -5.38
CA LYS A 95 8.45 2.58 -3.93
C LYS A 95 9.81 2.87 -3.28
N SER A 96 9.89 3.98 -2.55
CA SER A 96 11.11 4.39 -1.87
C SER A 96 11.44 3.53 -0.65
N THR A 97 12.73 3.32 -0.37
CA THR A 97 13.19 2.69 0.89
C THR A 97 12.68 3.47 2.10
N LYS A 98 12.55 4.80 2.01
CA LYS A 98 11.95 5.64 3.06
C LYS A 98 10.58 5.12 3.50
N THR A 99 9.70 4.76 2.55
CA THR A 99 8.36 4.25 2.89
C THR A 99 8.38 2.87 3.54
N VAL A 100 9.44 2.06 3.32
CA VAL A 100 9.63 0.80 4.04
C VAL A 100 10.06 1.08 5.48
N LEU A 101 10.95 2.06 5.68
CA LEU A 101 11.41 2.45 7.02
C LEU A 101 10.31 3.04 7.91
N MET A 102 9.24 3.58 7.32
CA MET A 102 8.07 4.09 8.07
C MET A 102 7.45 3.04 9.00
N GLN A 103 7.66 1.74 8.76
CA GLN A 103 7.21 0.67 9.68
C GLN A 103 7.84 0.76 11.09
N LEU A 104 8.94 1.51 11.25
CA LEU A 104 9.58 1.76 12.55
C LEU A 104 8.92 2.90 13.34
N PHE A 105 7.98 3.63 12.74
CA PHE A 105 7.46 4.88 13.29
C PHE A 105 6.05 4.78 13.89
N GLY A 106 5.46 3.58 13.92
CA GLY A 106 4.14 3.36 14.52
C GLY A 106 3.08 4.29 13.92
N ASP A 107 2.39 5.03 14.77
CA ASP A 107 1.33 5.98 14.38
C ASP A 107 1.87 7.33 13.87
N ASN A 108 3.18 7.60 14.00
CA ASN A 108 3.78 8.84 13.47
C ASN A 108 3.93 8.76 11.95
N ALA A 109 2.86 9.15 11.24
CA ALA A 109 2.83 9.22 9.78
C ALA A 109 3.23 10.59 9.19
N ASP A 110 3.25 11.64 10.01
CA ASP A 110 3.66 12.99 9.62
C ASP A 110 5.19 13.12 9.70
N VAL A 111 5.87 12.50 8.72
CA VAL A 111 7.33 12.47 8.61
C VAL A 111 7.74 12.76 7.18
N ASP A 112 8.39 13.90 6.98
CA ASP A 112 8.83 14.42 5.69
C ASP A 112 9.95 13.57 5.05
N GLY A 113 10.26 13.81 3.77
CA GLY A 113 11.40 13.19 3.08
C GLY A 113 11.12 11.95 2.24
N ALA A 114 12.09 11.56 1.41
CA ALA A 114 11.99 10.49 0.41
C ALA A 114 13.32 9.74 0.21
N THR A 115 13.42 8.93 -0.86
CA THR A 115 14.71 8.34 -1.28
C THR A 115 15.36 9.20 -2.36
N VAL A 116 16.63 9.54 -2.18
CA VAL A 116 17.45 10.36 -3.09
C VAL A 116 18.51 9.49 -3.76
N ILE A 117 18.59 9.58 -5.09
CA ILE A 117 19.45 8.72 -5.92
C ILE A 117 20.35 9.58 -6.79
N ASN A 118 21.67 9.46 -6.59
CA ASN A 118 22.70 9.80 -7.56
C ASN A 118 23.98 9.05 -7.17
N ALA A 119 24.14 7.82 -7.64
CA ALA A 119 25.27 6.95 -7.30
C ALA A 119 25.63 7.05 -5.79
N CYS A 120 26.92 7.10 -5.47
CA CYS A 120 27.43 7.21 -4.11
C CYS A 120 27.19 8.59 -3.44
N TYR A 121 26.56 9.55 -4.11
CA TYR A 121 26.30 10.89 -3.57
C TYR A 121 24.97 11.00 -2.80
N GLY A 122 24.03 10.06 -2.99
CA GLY A 122 22.67 10.14 -2.45
C GLY A 122 22.61 10.40 -0.93
N GLY A 123 23.51 9.79 -0.15
CA GLY A 123 23.57 10.00 1.32
C GLY A 123 23.91 11.44 1.69
N THR A 124 24.80 12.08 0.92
CA THR A 124 25.17 13.49 1.10
C THR A 124 24.07 14.43 0.68
N ALA A 125 23.35 14.11 -0.40
CA ALA A 125 22.16 14.88 -0.76
C ALA A 125 21.11 14.83 0.37
N ALA A 126 20.82 13.64 0.91
CA ALA A 126 19.90 13.48 2.03
C ALA A 126 20.35 14.22 3.30
N LEU A 127 21.66 14.21 3.63
CA LEU A 127 22.20 15.00 4.74
C LEU A 127 21.97 16.50 4.55
N LEU A 128 22.28 17.02 3.37
CA LEU A 128 22.14 18.45 3.07
C LEU A 128 20.67 18.87 3.07
N ASN A 129 19.77 18.03 2.56
CA ASN A 129 18.33 18.26 2.61
C ASN A 129 17.80 18.29 4.05
N ALA A 130 18.26 17.37 4.91
CA ALA A 130 17.88 17.35 6.32
C ALA A 130 18.37 18.59 7.09
N VAL A 131 19.63 19.00 6.87
CA VAL A 131 20.18 20.23 7.48
C VAL A 131 19.40 21.46 6.99
N ALA A 132 19.11 21.55 5.69
CA ALA A 132 18.32 22.65 5.13
C ALA A 132 16.88 22.67 5.66
N TRP A 133 16.25 21.50 5.87
CA TRP A 133 14.91 21.39 6.45
C TRP A 133 14.90 21.94 7.89
N VAL A 134 15.87 21.54 8.73
CA VAL A 134 15.99 22.07 10.11
C VAL A 134 16.20 23.59 10.10
N ASP A 135 16.98 24.16 9.18
CA ASP A 135 17.20 25.61 9.06
C ASP A 135 16.04 26.38 8.37
N SER A 136 14.97 25.70 7.96
CA SER A 136 13.87 26.29 7.20
C SER A 136 12.67 26.69 8.06
N SER A 137 11.75 27.45 7.48
CA SER A 137 10.43 27.73 8.08
C SER A 137 9.48 26.54 8.10
N PHE A 138 9.84 25.42 7.43
CA PHE A 138 9.07 24.17 7.49
C PHE A 138 9.47 23.29 8.68
N TRP A 139 10.51 23.68 9.44
CA TRP A 139 10.92 22.93 10.60
C TRP A 139 9.87 23.02 11.71
N ASP A 140 9.52 21.87 12.27
CA ASP A 140 8.47 21.69 13.28
C ASP A 140 9.05 21.45 14.70
N GLY A 141 10.37 21.56 14.86
CA GLY A 141 11.07 21.30 16.12
C GLY A 141 11.54 19.86 16.32
N ARG A 142 11.14 18.92 15.45
CA ARG A 142 11.54 17.50 15.54
C ARG A 142 12.89 17.23 14.88
N TYR A 143 13.48 16.08 15.15
CA TYR A 143 14.71 15.62 14.52
C TYR A 143 14.48 15.16 13.09
N ALA A 144 15.55 15.16 12.29
CA ALA A 144 15.60 14.43 11.03
C ALA A 144 16.49 13.19 11.15
N ILE A 145 16.12 12.09 10.50
CA ILE A 145 16.99 10.91 10.33
C ILE A 145 17.41 10.81 8.87
N VAL A 146 18.72 10.72 8.65
CA VAL A 146 19.33 10.50 7.33
C VAL A 146 19.91 9.11 7.30
N VAL A 147 19.60 8.35 6.25
CA VAL A 147 20.12 6.99 6.06
C VAL A 147 20.89 6.91 4.75
N ALA A 148 22.16 6.52 4.80
CA ALA A 148 22.93 6.14 3.62
C ALA A 148 23.09 4.61 3.63
N THR A 149 22.68 3.90 2.58
CA THR A 149 22.64 2.43 2.58
C THR A 149 22.86 1.87 1.17
N ASP A 150 23.70 0.85 1.03
CA ASP A 150 23.94 0.22 -0.27
C ASP A 150 24.53 -1.18 -0.20
N ILE A 151 24.36 -1.90 -1.31
CA ILE A 151 25.06 -3.16 -1.63
C ILE A 151 25.81 -2.95 -2.95
N ALA A 152 27.14 -2.84 -2.85
CA ALA A 152 28.03 -2.64 -4.00
C ALA A 152 28.54 -3.98 -4.54
N VAL A 153 27.97 -4.41 -5.66
CA VAL A 153 28.33 -5.67 -6.32
C VAL A 153 28.69 -5.47 -7.78
N TYR A 154 29.66 -6.25 -8.26
CA TYR A 154 30.19 -6.15 -9.62
C TYR A 154 30.28 -7.53 -10.29
N ALA A 155 30.18 -7.54 -11.61
CA ALA A 155 30.41 -8.73 -12.42
C ALA A 155 31.82 -9.29 -12.20
N LYS A 156 32.05 -10.55 -12.59
CA LYS A 156 33.39 -11.17 -12.50
C LYS A 156 34.37 -10.34 -13.33
N GLY A 157 35.46 -9.90 -12.71
CA GLY A 157 36.44 -9.03 -13.34
C GLY A 157 37.13 -8.10 -12.34
N PRO A 158 37.93 -7.15 -12.82
CA PRO A 158 38.83 -6.33 -11.99
C PRO A 158 38.13 -5.39 -11.01
N ALA A 159 36.82 -5.13 -11.17
CA ALA A 159 36.04 -4.30 -10.26
C ALA A 159 35.39 -5.08 -9.10
N ARG A 160 35.31 -6.43 -9.18
CA ARG A 160 34.73 -7.26 -8.12
C ARG A 160 35.38 -7.06 -6.74
N PRO A 161 36.72 -6.97 -6.63
CA PRO A 161 37.39 -6.77 -5.34
C PRO A 161 37.15 -5.39 -4.70
N SER A 162 36.49 -4.45 -5.39
CA SER A 162 36.09 -3.15 -4.82
C SER A 162 34.62 -3.09 -4.41
N GLY A 163 33.92 -4.23 -4.31
CA GLY A 163 32.57 -4.30 -3.75
C GLY A 163 32.55 -4.09 -2.24
N GLY A 164 31.37 -4.25 -1.64
CA GLY A 164 31.13 -4.10 -0.21
C GLY A 164 29.65 -3.78 0.07
N CYS A 165 29.28 -3.63 1.33
CA CYS A 165 27.91 -3.28 1.70
C CYS A 165 27.81 -2.77 3.14
N GLY A 166 26.81 -1.94 3.39
CA GLY A 166 26.53 -1.41 4.71
C GLY A 166 25.53 -0.25 4.69
N ALA A 167 25.14 0.18 5.88
CA ALA A 167 24.27 1.31 6.12
C ALA A 167 24.80 2.18 7.26
N VAL A 168 24.56 3.49 7.16
CA VAL A 168 24.81 4.47 8.21
C VAL A 168 23.54 5.28 8.41
N ALA A 169 23.05 5.33 9.65
CA ALA A 169 21.96 6.22 10.05
C ALA A 169 22.53 7.38 10.87
N MET A 170 22.09 8.60 10.59
CA MET A 170 22.52 9.83 11.26
C MET A 170 21.29 10.60 11.74
N LEU A 171 21.30 11.01 13.01
CA LEU A 171 20.28 11.90 13.57
C LEU A 171 20.75 13.35 13.39
N ILE A 172 19.89 14.20 12.85
CA ILE A 172 20.17 15.60 12.54
C ILE A 172 19.29 16.52 13.37
N GLY A 173 19.87 17.59 13.91
CA GLY A 173 19.15 18.60 14.67
C GLY A 173 20.07 19.72 15.18
N PRO A 174 19.52 20.67 15.96
CA PRO A 174 20.27 21.78 16.54
C PRO A 174 21.19 21.34 17.69
N ASP A 175 22.13 22.20 18.10
CA ASP A 175 23.12 21.94 19.17
C ASP A 175 23.95 20.66 18.94
N ALA A 176 24.31 20.40 17.69
CA ALA A 176 25.02 19.19 17.30
C ALA A 176 26.51 19.22 17.70
N PRO A 177 27.09 18.07 18.11
CA PRO A 177 28.53 17.92 18.30
C PRO A 177 29.32 17.97 16.98
N LEU A 178 28.68 17.75 15.82
CA LEU A 178 29.26 17.92 14.49
C LEU A 178 28.39 18.85 13.65
N VAL A 179 28.74 20.12 13.62
CA VAL A 179 28.00 21.16 12.91
C VAL A 179 28.48 21.26 11.46
N LEU A 180 27.55 21.37 10.51
CA LEU A 180 27.89 21.55 9.10
C LEU A 180 28.22 23.02 8.83
N ASP A 181 29.45 23.32 8.36
CA ASP A 181 29.80 24.66 7.90
C ASP A 181 29.29 24.87 6.47
N TYR A 182 28.14 25.53 6.36
CA TYR A 182 27.49 25.80 5.09
C TYR A 182 28.21 26.88 4.26
N ARG A 183 29.05 27.72 4.88
CA ARG A 183 29.68 28.89 4.23
C ARG A 183 30.77 28.47 3.27
N THR A 184 31.52 27.42 3.61
CA THR A 184 32.63 26.91 2.81
C THR A 184 32.24 25.72 1.93
N LYS A 185 31.01 25.19 2.07
CA LYS A 185 30.50 24.11 1.21
C LYS A 185 30.65 24.46 -0.27
N SER A 186 31.24 23.56 -1.05
CA SER A 186 31.30 23.60 -2.51
C SER A 186 30.64 22.38 -3.14
N THR A 187 30.23 22.51 -4.39
CA THR A 187 29.60 21.46 -5.19
C THR A 187 30.07 21.57 -6.62
N HIS A 188 30.38 20.44 -7.24
CA HIS A 188 30.62 20.31 -8.67
C HIS A 188 29.63 19.29 -9.24
N ALA A 189 29.04 19.62 -10.38
CA ALA A 189 28.05 18.80 -11.06
C ALA A 189 28.36 18.81 -12.56
N THR A 190 28.41 17.64 -13.18
CA THR A 190 28.67 17.50 -14.62
C THR A 190 27.93 16.28 -15.17
N ASN A 191 27.78 16.19 -16.49
CA ASN A 191 27.17 15.05 -17.17
C ASN A 191 28.24 14.16 -17.79
N VAL A 192 28.46 12.98 -17.23
CA VAL A 192 29.49 12.02 -17.62
C VAL A 192 29.01 10.58 -17.45
N TRP A 193 29.58 9.66 -18.24
CA TRP A 193 29.23 8.25 -18.25
C TRP A 193 30.34 7.38 -17.65
N ASP A 194 30.90 7.79 -16.51
CA ASP A 194 32.03 7.13 -15.87
C ASP A 194 31.64 5.83 -15.15
N PHE A 195 30.49 5.84 -14.47
CA PHE A 195 29.84 4.68 -13.88
C PHE A 195 28.33 4.91 -13.85
N TYR A 196 27.55 3.93 -14.29
CA TYR A 196 26.08 4.02 -14.37
C TYR A 196 25.43 2.64 -14.45
N LYS A 197 24.14 2.53 -14.14
CA LYS A 197 23.37 1.26 -14.15
C LYS A 197 22.23 1.30 -15.19
N PRO A 198 22.52 1.13 -16.49
CA PRO A 198 21.51 1.26 -17.54
C PRO A 198 20.62 0.02 -17.66
N ASN A 199 21.11 -1.15 -17.23
CA ASN A 199 20.38 -2.41 -17.31
C ASN A 199 19.59 -2.67 -16.02
N VAL A 200 18.30 -2.36 -16.04
CA VAL A 200 17.40 -2.52 -14.87
C VAL A 200 17.24 -3.95 -14.37
N SER A 201 17.54 -4.95 -15.21
CA SER A 201 17.45 -6.38 -14.85
C SER A 201 18.73 -6.93 -14.23
N SER A 202 19.79 -6.12 -14.12
CA SER A 202 21.07 -6.48 -13.55
C SER A 202 21.43 -5.53 -12.43
N GLU A 203 21.94 -6.06 -11.33
CA GLU A 203 22.48 -5.24 -10.25
C GLU A 203 23.83 -4.62 -10.61
N TYR A 204 24.55 -5.26 -11.55
CA TYR A 204 25.89 -4.83 -11.94
C TYR A 204 25.86 -3.54 -12.76
N PRO A 205 26.78 -2.59 -12.46
CA PRO A 205 26.93 -1.35 -13.21
C PRO A 205 27.76 -1.54 -14.48
N THR A 206 27.59 -0.61 -15.42
CA THR A 206 28.57 -0.30 -16.46
C THR A 206 29.60 0.65 -15.88
N VAL A 207 30.88 0.33 -16.00
CA VAL A 207 31.98 1.13 -15.44
C VAL A 207 33.14 1.25 -16.43
N ASP A 208 33.58 2.49 -16.67
CA ASP A 208 34.89 2.77 -17.24
C ASP A 208 35.82 3.17 -16.09
N GLY A 209 36.63 2.21 -15.61
CA GLY A 209 37.46 2.42 -14.43
C GLY A 209 38.52 3.51 -14.60
N LYS A 210 39.02 3.75 -15.82
CA LYS A 210 39.99 4.83 -16.07
C LYS A 210 39.29 6.18 -16.04
N LEU A 211 38.15 6.28 -16.72
CA LEU A 211 37.32 7.49 -16.73
C LEU A 211 36.81 7.83 -15.32
N SER A 212 36.33 6.84 -14.56
CA SER A 212 35.81 7.03 -13.19
C SER A 212 36.85 7.61 -12.24
N ASN A 213 38.10 7.13 -12.28
CA ASN A 213 39.17 7.73 -11.49
C ASN A 213 39.48 9.18 -11.91
N ALA A 214 39.49 9.46 -13.22
CA ALA A 214 39.74 10.81 -13.73
C ALA A 214 38.60 11.78 -13.36
N CYS A 215 37.33 11.36 -13.51
CA CYS A 215 36.15 12.13 -13.12
C CYS A 215 36.10 12.40 -11.62
N TYR A 216 36.45 11.41 -10.79
CA TYR A 216 36.55 11.59 -9.34
C TYR A 216 37.58 12.67 -8.99
N LEU A 217 38.81 12.58 -9.53
CA LEU A 217 39.88 13.53 -9.23
C LEU A 217 39.59 14.93 -9.81
N HIS A 218 38.96 15.01 -10.98
CA HIS A 218 38.51 16.28 -11.54
C HIS A 218 37.45 16.95 -10.65
N ALA A 219 36.43 16.21 -10.21
CA ALA A 219 35.40 16.73 -9.31
C ALA A 219 35.99 17.14 -7.95
N LEU A 220 37.03 16.43 -7.49
CA LEU A 220 37.81 16.80 -6.30
C LEU A 220 38.54 18.14 -6.50
N ASP A 221 39.24 18.31 -7.62
CA ASP A 221 39.94 19.56 -7.94
C ASP A 221 38.98 20.75 -7.92
N GLU A 222 37.86 20.63 -8.65
CA GLU A 222 36.82 21.66 -8.76
C GLU A 222 36.20 22.00 -7.40
N CYS A 223 35.81 20.98 -6.62
CA CYS A 223 35.26 21.21 -5.28
C CYS A 223 36.29 21.87 -4.35
N TYR A 224 37.55 21.45 -4.41
CA TYR A 224 38.60 21.95 -3.53
C TYR A 224 38.99 23.39 -3.84
N GLN A 225 39.12 23.75 -5.11
CA GLN A 225 39.37 25.13 -5.53
C GLN A 225 38.23 26.06 -5.10
N LEU A 226 36.98 25.63 -5.28
CA LEU A 226 35.81 26.38 -4.81
C LEU A 226 35.78 26.48 -3.29
N PHE A 227 36.14 25.42 -2.57
CA PHE A 227 36.25 25.42 -1.10
C PHE A 227 37.31 26.44 -0.63
N CYS A 228 38.49 26.45 -1.25
CA CYS A 228 39.56 27.40 -0.90
C CYS A 228 39.11 28.85 -1.17
N LYS A 229 38.53 29.10 -2.35
CA LYS A 229 37.99 30.43 -2.71
C LYS A 229 36.91 30.91 -1.74
N LYS A 230 36.01 30.02 -1.31
CA LYS A 230 34.98 30.35 -0.31
C LYS A 230 35.58 30.57 1.07
N SER A 231 36.61 29.80 1.43
CA SER A 231 37.32 29.97 2.71
C SER A 231 38.03 31.32 2.77
N GLU A 232 38.70 31.73 1.69
CA GLU A 232 39.30 33.06 1.54
C GLU A 232 38.28 34.18 1.72
N ALA A 233 37.07 34.03 1.16
CA ALA A 233 36.02 35.04 1.28
C ALA A 233 35.40 35.15 2.68
N VAL A 234 35.48 34.09 3.49
CA VAL A 234 34.93 34.03 4.85
C VAL A 234 35.97 34.41 5.90
N ALA A 235 37.25 34.14 5.65
CA ALA A 235 38.35 34.50 6.54
C ALA A 235 38.49 36.03 6.65
N LYS A 236 38.57 36.56 7.88
CA LYS A 236 38.98 37.96 8.10
C LYS A 236 40.49 38.07 7.86
N PRO A 237 40.98 39.18 7.29
CA PRO A 237 42.36 39.27 6.82
C PRO A 237 43.32 39.43 8.01
N GLU A 238 43.87 38.32 8.50
CA GLU A 238 45.23 38.16 9.08
C GLU A 238 45.34 36.79 9.78
N GLY A 239 46.06 35.82 9.17
CA GLY A 239 46.60 34.64 9.86
C GLY A 239 45.81 33.33 9.81
N GLU A 240 44.64 33.24 9.15
CA GLU A 240 43.96 31.94 8.97
C GLU A 240 44.59 31.11 7.84
N GLU A 241 44.96 29.87 8.14
CA GLU A 241 45.47 28.91 7.16
C GLU A 241 44.39 28.54 6.13
N LEU A 242 44.82 28.23 4.89
CA LEU A 242 43.95 27.81 3.79
C LEU A 242 44.27 26.40 3.33
N GLY A 243 43.30 25.72 2.72
CA GLY A 243 43.49 24.39 2.16
C GLY A 243 43.67 23.31 3.23
N VAL A 244 44.60 22.35 3.02
CA VAL A 244 44.81 21.20 3.90
C VAL A 244 45.33 21.63 5.28
N ALA A 245 46.02 22.76 5.36
CA ALA A 245 46.49 23.34 6.60
C ALA A 245 45.31 23.74 7.50
N SER A 246 44.23 24.28 6.91
CA SER A 246 43.02 24.77 7.60
C SER A 246 42.10 23.71 8.23
N VAL A 247 42.44 22.43 8.13
CA VAL A 247 41.59 21.31 8.60
C VAL A 247 42.40 20.28 9.38
N ASP A 248 41.83 19.73 10.45
CA ASP A 248 42.51 18.75 11.30
C ASP A 248 42.45 17.34 10.71
N TYR A 249 41.31 17.02 10.08
CA TYR A 249 41.08 15.72 9.45
C TYR A 249 40.42 15.88 8.09
N ALA A 250 40.60 14.89 7.21
CA ALA A 250 39.89 14.79 5.95
C ALA A 250 39.34 13.39 5.72
N VAL A 251 38.07 13.33 5.32
CA VAL A 251 37.29 12.11 5.10
C VAL A 251 36.75 12.13 3.68
N PHE A 252 36.98 11.04 2.96
CA PHE A 252 36.63 10.92 1.55
C PHE A 252 35.65 9.77 1.33
N HIS A 253 34.82 9.89 0.29
CA HIS A 253 34.22 8.72 -0.34
C HIS A 253 35.35 7.74 -0.72
N SER A 254 35.17 6.46 -0.37
CA SER A 254 36.23 5.45 -0.48
C SER A 254 35.75 4.23 -1.27
N PRO A 255 35.76 4.28 -2.61
CA PRO A 255 35.60 3.09 -3.45
C PRO A 255 36.66 2.03 -3.11
N TYR A 256 37.88 2.49 -2.87
CA TYR A 256 38.98 1.72 -2.34
C TYR A 256 40.06 2.64 -1.77
N ASN A 257 40.81 2.15 -0.78
CA ASN A 257 41.69 2.99 0.02
C ASN A 257 42.82 3.67 -0.80
N LYS A 258 43.30 3.04 -1.87
CA LYS A 258 44.29 3.66 -2.75
C LYS A 258 43.77 4.96 -3.35
N LEU A 259 42.50 5.03 -3.76
CA LEU A 259 41.93 6.27 -4.30
C LEU A 259 41.87 7.36 -3.23
N VAL A 260 41.60 7.01 -1.96
CA VAL A 260 41.65 7.95 -0.83
C VAL A 260 43.07 8.53 -0.66
N GLN A 261 44.10 7.68 -0.72
CA GLN A 261 45.51 8.13 -0.68
C GLN A 261 45.82 9.11 -1.82
N LYS A 262 45.36 8.79 -3.04
CA LYS A 262 45.53 9.67 -4.21
C LYS A 262 44.77 10.99 -4.05
N SER A 263 43.55 10.93 -3.52
CA SER A 263 42.67 12.09 -3.33
C SER A 263 43.30 13.10 -2.38
N PHE A 264 43.74 12.64 -1.21
CA PHE A 264 44.36 13.55 -0.25
C PHE A 264 45.68 14.12 -0.77
N ALA A 265 46.50 13.29 -1.43
CA ALA A 265 47.72 13.79 -2.05
C ALA A 265 47.41 14.82 -3.15
N ARG A 266 46.34 14.62 -3.94
CA ARG A 266 45.88 15.59 -4.94
C ARG A 266 45.55 16.96 -4.32
N LEU A 267 44.98 17.01 -3.12
CA LEU A 267 44.76 18.28 -2.41
C LEU A 267 46.06 19.02 -2.11
N LEU A 268 47.10 18.29 -1.66
CA LEU A 268 48.42 18.88 -1.44
C LEU A 268 49.12 19.31 -2.73
N PHE A 269 48.86 18.63 -3.86
CA PHE A 269 49.29 19.14 -5.15
C PHE A 269 48.62 20.48 -5.49
N LEU A 270 47.31 20.61 -5.28
CA LEU A 270 46.60 21.88 -5.52
C LEU A 270 47.10 22.99 -4.59
N ASP A 271 47.34 22.68 -3.31
CA ASP A 271 47.97 23.62 -2.37
C ASP A 271 49.37 24.01 -2.84
N SER A 272 50.20 23.05 -3.29
CA SER A 272 51.55 23.35 -3.78
C SER A 272 51.53 24.35 -4.95
N ARG A 273 50.56 24.23 -5.86
CA ARG A 273 50.40 25.18 -6.98
C ARG A 273 50.03 26.57 -6.47
N ARG A 274 49.07 26.66 -5.55
CA ARG A 274 48.65 27.95 -4.96
C ARG A 274 49.82 28.62 -4.25
N LEU A 275 50.52 27.89 -3.38
CA LEU A 275 51.56 28.43 -2.51
C LEU A 275 52.85 28.78 -3.28
N LEU A 276 53.26 27.95 -4.26
CA LEU A 276 54.42 28.25 -5.11
C LEU A 276 54.15 29.44 -6.03
N ASN A 277 52.95 29.58 -6.59
CA ASN A 277 52.57 30.74 -7.41
C ASN A 277 52.48 32.04 -6.59
N ASN A 278 52.16 31.95 -5.30
CA ASN A 278 52.15 33.09 -4.39
C ASN A 278 53.56 33.46 -3.87
N GLY A 279 54.59 32.67 -4.19
CA GLY A 279 55.98 32.94 -3.82
C GLY A 279 56.32 32.65 -2.34
N GLU A 280 55.57 31.80 -1.66
CA GLU A 280 55.81 31.49 -0.23
C GLU A 280 57.09 30.66 -0.01
N GLU A 281 58.01 31.15 0.81
CA GLU A 281 59.34 30.54 0.97
C GLU A 281 59.29 29.15 1.62
N ALA A 282 58.41 28.96 2.61
CA ALA A 282 58.18 27.66 3.26
C ALA A 282 57.62 26.59 2.28
N ALA A 283 56.94 27.03 1.22
CA ALA A 283 56.42 26.13 0.19
C ALA A 283 57.51 25.63 -0.76
N LYS A 284 58.57 26.44 -1.00
CA LYS A 284 59.67 26.08 -1.91
C LYS A 284 60.44 24.86 -1.44
N GLU A 285 60.65 24.70 -0.14
CA GLU A 285 61.35 23.53 0.40
C GLU A 285 60.46 22.28 0.39
N ARG A 286 59.26 22.37 0.99
CA ARG A 286 58.33 21.23 1.13
C ARG A 286 57.86 20.67 -0.21
N PHE A 287 57.58 21.54 -1.18
CA PHE A 287 57.02 21.17 -2.48
C PHE A 287 58.05 21.18 -3.62
N ALA A 288 59.35 21.29 -3.32
CA ALA A 288 60.42 21.20 -4.34
C ALA A 288 60.24 20.02 -5.31
N PRO A 289 59.87 18.79 -4.87
CA PRO A 289 59.66 17.66 -5.78
C PRO A 289 58.51 17.84 -6.79
N LEU A 290 57.59 18.78 -6.55
CA LEU A 290 56.39 19.00 -7.37
C LEU A 290 56.52 20.19 -8.33
N SER A 291 57.61 20.96 -8.23
CA SER A 291 57.86 22.20 -8.98
C SER A 291 57.65 22.08 -10.50
N LYS A 292 58.03 20.95 -11.10
CA LYS A 292 57.90 20.74 -12.55
C LYS A 292 56.47 20.64 -13.08
N TRP A 293 55.47 20.43 -12.21
CA TRP A 293 54.05 20.33 -12.58
C TRP A 293 53.22 21.56 -12.22
N VAL A 294 53.84 22.62 -11.69
CA VAL A 294 53.15 23.81 -11.19
C VAL A 294 52.32 24.51 -12.27
N ASP A 295 52.83 24.54 -13.49
CA ASP A 295 52.19 25.20 -14.64
C ASP A 295 51.46 24.23 -15.58
N THR A 296 51.59 22.92 -15.37
CA THR A 296 50.92 21.92 -16.22
C THR A 296 49.39 22.05 -16.11
N PRO A 297 48.62 22.04 -17.20
CA PRO A 297 47.15 22.06 -17.10
C PRO A 297 46.60 20.92 -16.23
N LEU A 298 45.63 21.21 -15.35
CA LEU A 298 45.15 20.22 -14.36
C LEU A 298 44.61 18.94 -15.01
N VAL A 299 43.92 19.04 -16.14
CA VAL A 299 43.39 17.89 -16.89
C VAL A 299 44.48 16.92 -17.32
N ASP A 300 45.65 17.43 -17.72
CA ASP A 300 46.78 16.61 -18.19
C ASP A 300 47.45 15.84 -17.04
N THR A 301 47.24 16.31 -15.80
CA THR A 301 47.83 15.70 -14.60
C THR A 301 46.98 14.59 -13.97
N LEU A 302 45.72 14.39 -14.41
CA LEU A 302 44.78 13.44 -13.78
C LEU A 302 45.25 11.97 -13.86
N ASN A 303 45.99 11.63 -14.92
CA ASN A 303 46.50 10.28 -15.16
C ASN A 303 48.03 10.17 -15.06
N ASP A 304 48.72 11.21 -14.58
CA ASP A 304 50.18 11.23 -14.47
C ASP A 304 50.63 10.38 -13.27
N ARG A 305 51.28 9.25 -13.58
CA ARG A 305 51.79 8.31 -12.58
C ARG A 305 53.02 8.82 -11.84
N GLU A 306 53.85 9.62 -12.49
CA GLU A 306 55.05 10.18 -11.86
C GLU A 306 54.63 11.24 -10.83
N LEU A 307 53.66 12.10 -11.21
CA LEU A 307 53.07 13.05 -10.29
C LEU A 307 52.42 12.33 -9.09
N ASP A 308 51.60 11.30 -9.32
CA ASP A 308 50.96 10.52 -8.25
C ASP A 308 51.97 9.98 -7.22
N LEU A 309 53.10 9.44 -7.70
CA LEU A 309 54.14 8.91 -6.81
C LEU A 309 54.84 10.02 -6.03
N ALA A 310 55.19 11.12 -6.69
CA ALA A 310 55.86 12.26 -6.06
C ALA A 310 54.97 12.90 -4.99
N VAL A 311 53.71 13.18 -5.33
CA VAL A 311 52.77 13.84 -4.40
C VAL A 311 52.39 12.95 -3.23
N ARG A 312 52.23 11.63 -3.42
CA ARG A 312 52.03 10.70 -2.30
C ARG A 312 53.26 10.59 -1.39
N GLY A 313 54.46 10.81 -1.92
CA GLY A 313 55.68 10.93 -1.12
C GLY A 313 55.63 12.14 -0.19
N VAL A 314 55.27 13.30 -0.73
CA VAL A 314 55.11 14.55 0.02
C VAL A 314 53.97 14.45 1.04
N ALA A 315 52.84 13.84 0.67
CA ALA A 315 51.63 13.74 1.48
C ALA A 315 51.70 12.70 2.61
N LYS A 316 52.78 11.93 2.73
CA LYS A 316 52.82 10.70 3.54
C LYS A 316 52.50 10.94 5.03
N GLU A 317 53.15 11.92 5.66
CA GLU A 317 52.96 12.20 7.09
C GLU A 317 51.62 12.90 7.37
N ASP A 318 51.21 13.81 6.49
CA ASP A 318 49.88 14.45 6.57
C ASP A 318 48.76 13.42 6.40
N PHE A 319 48.90 12.45 5.49
CA PHE A 319 47.92 11.39 5.28
C PHE A 319 47.80 10.52 6.54
N LYS A 320 48.93 10.15 7.15
CA LYS A 320 48.98 9.33 8.37
C LYS A 320 48.24 9.99 9.53
N THR A 321 48.31 11.31 9.64
CA THR A 321 47.71 12.08 10.73
C THR A 321 46.28 12.50 10.45
N LYS A 322 46.02 13.08 9.26
CA LYS A 322 44.74 13.71 8.91
C LYS A 322 43.71 12.75 8.27
N VAL A 323 44.13 11.63 7.67
CA VAL A 323 43.22 10.77 6.88
C VAL A 323 43.19 9.31 7.33
N ALA A 324 44.36 8.72 7.59
CA ALA A 324 44.46 7.30 7.95
C ALA A 324 43.55 6.87 9.12
N PRO A 325 43.31 7.69 10.17
CA PRO A 325 42.38 7.35 11.24
C PRO A 325 40.92 7.13 10.80
N SER A 326 40.54 7.56 9.60
CA SER A 326 39.19 7.35 9.03
C SER A 326 39.06 6.12 8.13
N CYS A 327 40.16 5.43 7.82
CA CYS A 327 40.20 4.46 6.73
C CYS A 327 39.97 2.99 7.15
N THR A 328 40.20 2.64 8.42
CA THR A 328 40.39 1.24 8.82
C THR A 328 39.17 0.36 8.52
N ILE A 329 37.96 0.87 8.69
CA ILE A 329 36.73 0.10 8.46
C ILE A 329 36.45 -0.09 6.98
N SER A 330 36.61 0.96 6.15
CA SER A 330 36.40 0.81 4.71
C SER A 330 37.41 -0.13 4.06
N GLN A 331 38.59 -0.30 4.63
CA GLN A 331 39.55 -1.35 4.25
C GLN A 331 39.07 -2.77 4.59
N GLN A 332 38.19 -2.92 5.58
CA GLN A 332 37.69 -4.22 6.08
C GLN A 332 36.31 -4.59 5.52
N LEU A 333 35.52 -3.59 5.10
CA LEU A 333 34.17 -3.75 4.55
C LEU A 333 34.14 -3.63 3.03
N GLY A 334 35.10 -2.93 2.42
CA GLY A 334 35.03 -2.53 1.02
C GLY A 334 34.12 -1.32 0.78
N ASN A 335 33.67 -1.14 -0.46
CA ASN A 335 32.87 0.02 -0.87
C ASN A 335 31.41 -0.15 -0.42
N CYS A 336 30.91 0.77 0.40
CA CYS A 336 29.49 0.82 0.80
C CYS A 336 28.72 1.92 0.06
N TYR A 337 29.16 2.31 -1.14
CA TYR A 337 28.60 3.39 -1.97
C TYR A 337 28.24 4.65 -1.18
N THR A 338 26.94 4.99 -1.06
CA THR A 338 26.48 6.21 -0.36
C THR A 338 26.90 6.24 1.09
N ALA A 339 27.00 5.08 1.74
CA ALA A 339 27.41 4.96 3.13
C ALA A 339 28.92 5.08 3.32
N ALA A 340 29.75 4.97 2.26
CA ALA A 340 31.20 4.85 2.41
C ALA A 340 31.87 6.07 3.07
N VAL A 341 31.47 7.30 2.68
CA VAL A 341 32.04 8.52 3.30
C VAL A 341 31.65 8.64 4.77
N TYR A 342 30.43 8.21 5.13
CA TYR A 342 29.92 8.25 6.49
C TYR A 342 30.43 7.11 7.36
N MET A 343 30.74 5.95 6.78
CA MET A 343 31.44 4.86 7.45
C MET A 343 32.86 5.31 7.84
N ASN A 344 33.54 6.08 6.97
CA ASN A 344 34.83 6.67 7.28
C ASN A 344 34.72 7.77 8.36
N LEU A 345 33.66 8.58 8.36
CA LEU A 345 33.38 9.52 9.45
C LEU A 345 33.15 8.80 10.78
N ALA A 346 32.37 7.72 10.78
CA ALA A 346 32.15 6.88 11.96
C ALA A 346 33.45 6.27 12.49
N THR A 347 34.33 5.84 11.57
CA THR A 347 35.67 5.35 11.90
C THR A 347 36.51 6.43 12.57
N LEU A 348 36.51 7.64 12.02
CA LEU A 348 37.25 8.78 12.58
C LEU A 348 36.73 9.13 13.99
N ILE A 349 35.41 9.22 14.17
CA ILE A 349 34.82 9.50 15.50
C ILE A 349 35.23 8.42 16.49
N HIS A 350 35.11 7.15 16.11
CA HIS A 350 35.53 6.06 16.99
C HIS A 350 37.02 6.16 17.37
N ALA A 351 37.89 6.45 16.41
CA ALA A 351 39.34 6.52 16.63
C ALA A 351 39.81 7.79 17.36
N ARG A 352 39.09 8.91 17.21
CA ARG A 352 39.56 10.26 17.57
C ARG A 352 38.54 11.11 18.32
N ALA A 353 37.50 10.52 18.94
CA ALA A 353 36.44 11.28 19.62
C ALA A 353 36.96 12.37 20.57
N LYS A 354 38.01 12.07 21.36
CA LYS A 354 38.63 13.01 22.30
C LYS A 354 39.38 14.15 21.60
N ASP A 355 40.02 13.86 20.48
CA ASP A 355 40.76 14.87 19.71
C ASP A 355 39.75 15.78 18.97
N LEU A 356 38.65 15.19 18.47
CA LEU A 356 37.57 15.92 17.83
C LEU A 356 36.82 16.84 18.82
N SER A 357 36.55 16.41 20.06
CA SER A 357 35.81 17.27 21.01
C SER A 357 36.51 18.60 21.34
N LEU A 358 37.80 18.75 21.01
CA LEU A 358 38.58 19.98 21.14
C LEU A 358 38.31 21.04 20.05
N GLY A 359 37.32 20.85 19.19
CA GLY A 359 36.91 21.85 18.20
C GLY A 359 37.50 21.64 16.81
N ALA A 360 37.83 20.40 16.46
CA ALA A 360 38.42 20.02 15.18
C ALA A 360 37.53 20.34 13.96
N ARG A 361 38.17 20.61 12.82
CA ARG A 361 37.58 20.82 11.50
C ARG A 361 37.82 19.58 10.63
N VAL A 362 36.74 18.91 10.24
CA VAL A 362 36.78 17.70 9.42
C VAL A 362 36.33 18.02 8.00
N LEU A 363 37.25 17.99 7.04
CA LEU A 363 36.93 18.14 5.62
C LEU A 363 36.25 16.86 5.11
N MET A 364 35.07 17.00 4.54
CA MET A 364 34.30 15.92 3.93
C MET A 364 34.34 16.08 2.41
N PHE A 365 34.67 15.02 1.67
CA PHE A 365 34.50 14.96 0.23
C PHE A 365 33.61 13.77 -0.16
N SER A 366 32.43 14.06 -0.68
CA SER A 366 31.49 13.07 -1.20
C SER A 366 31.45 13.15 -2.72
N TYR A 367 31.49 11.99 -3.38
CA TYR A 367 31.42 11.87 -4.83
C TYR A 367 30.41 10.79 -5.19
N GLY A 368 29.67 10.99 -6.28
CA GLY A 368 28.90 9.96 -6.96
C GLY A 368 29.01 10.16 -8.46
N SER A 369 29.30 9.08 -9.18
CA SER A 369 29.41 9.06 -10.65
C SER A 369 28.15 9.58 -11.37
N GLY A 370 28.33 10.04 -12.60
CA GLY A 370 27.29 10.71 -13.40
C GLY A 370 27.50 12.19 -13.77
N SER A 371 28.14 13.07 -12.99
CA SER A 371 28.58 13.00 -11.61
C SER A 371 28.17 14.22 -10.78
N LEU A 372 27.97 13.98 -9.48
CA LEU A 372 27.76 14.99 -8.46
C LEU A 372 28.79 14.81 -7.34
N ALA A 373 29.41 15.91 -6.93
CA ALA A 373 30.35 15.92 -5.82
C ALA A 373 30.12 17.14 -4.93
N SER A 374 30.38 16.98 -3.63
CA SER A 374 30.43 18.10 -2.69
C SER A 374 31.59 17.97 -1.74
N MET A 375 32.18 19.12 -1.42
CA MET A 375 33.13 19.27 -0.33
C MET A 375 32.56 20.22 0.71
N PHE A 376 32.67 19.87 1.99
CA PHE A 376 32.17 20.69 3.10
C PHE A 376 32.94 20.36 4.37
N VAL A 377 32.87 21.23 5.37
CA VAL A 377 33.53 21.01 6.66
C VAL A 377 32.49 20.68 7.72
N LEU A 378 32.76 19.66 8.54
CA LEU A 378 32.09 19.46 9.81
C LEU A 378 32.97 20.04 10.92
N ARG A 379 32.46 21.03 11.64
CA ARG A 379 33.11 21.58 12.83
C ARG A 379 32.60 20.84 14.04
N SER A 380 33.53 20.22 14.77
CA SER A 380 33.21 19.60 16.04
C SER A 380 33.16 20.63 17.16
N ARG A 381 32.37 20.34 18.19
CA ARG A 381 32.25 21.14 19.41
C ARG A 381 31.69 20.32 20.55
N GLU A 382 31.87 20.82 21.76
CA GLU A 382 31.12 20.40 22.94
C GLU A 382 29.67 20.94 22.85
N PRO A 383 28.65 20.06 22.86
CA PRO A 383 27.24 20.46 22.95
C PRO A 383 26.93 21.16 24.28
N THR A 384 25.77 21.84 24.38
CA THR A 384 25.35 22.41 25.67
C THR A 384 25.12 21.32 26.72
N GLU A 385 25.15 21.67 28.02
CA GLU A 385 24.93 20.71 29.12
C GLU A 385 23.62 19.91 28.97
N SER A 386 22.57 20.53 28.40
CA SER A 386 21.29 19.87 28.13
C SER A 386 21.37 18.77 27.07
N ALA A 387 22.24 18.93 26.06
CA ALA A 387 22.46 17.98 24.99
C ALA A 387 23.59 16.99 25.31
N LYS A 388 24.60 17.38 26.09
CA LYS A 388 25.82 16.62 26.38
C LYS A 388 25.57 15.23 26.99
N GLY A 389 24.55 15.09 27.84
CA GLY A 389 24.13 13.78 28.37
C GLY A 389 23.45 12.86 27.33
N LYS A 390 22.86 13.45 26.29
CA LYS A 390 22.11 12.75 25.24
C LYS A 390 22.98 12.46 24.01
N PHE A 391 23.77 13.44 23.56
CA PHE A 391 24.54 13.45 22.32
C PHE A 391 25.96 13.99 22.57
N SER A 392 26.98 13.17 22.33
CA SER A 392 28.40 13.58 22.35
C SER A 392 29.24 12.67 21.44
N LEU A 393 30.42 13.14 21.01
CA LEU A 393 31.31 12.34 20.17
C LEU A 393 31.81 11.08 20.88
N GLU A 394 32.11 11.16 22.18
CA GLU A 394 32.55 9.98 22.93
C GLU A 394 31.42 8.96 23.10
N LYS A 395 30.17 9.43 23.26
CA LYS A 395 29.01 8.53 23.32
C LYS A 395 28.79 7.84 21.98
N ILE A 396 28.91 8.56 20.86
CA ILE A 396 28.87 7.96 19.51
C ILE A 396 29.98 6.91 19.39
N ALA A 397 31.23 7.26 19.69
CA ALA A 397 32.37 6.35 19.59
C ALA A 397 32.21 5.07 20.42
N LYS A 398 31.71 5.21 21.66
CA LYS A 398 31.44 4.10 22.58
C LYS A 398 30.32 3.20 22.09
N LEU A 399 29.21 3.76 21.59
CA LEU A 399 28.05 2.98 21.15
C LEU A 399 28.26 2.30 19.79
N LEU A 400 29.11 2.88 18.93
CA LEU A 400 29.45 2.29 17.64
C LEU A 400 30.24 0.98 17.79
N ASP A 401 31.21 0.94 18.72
CA ASP A 401 32.05 -0.20 19.09
C ASP A 401 32.58 -1.00 17.87
N LEU A 402 33.21 -0.27 16.94
CA LEU A 402 33.48 -0.77 15.59
C LEU A 402 34.50 -1.92 15.54
N PRO A 403 35.63 -1.89 16.29
CA PRO A 403 36.61 -2.98 16.29
C PRO A 403 35.99 -4.29 16.77
N ALA A 404 35.26 -4.28 17.89
CA ALA A 404 34.62 -5.48 18.42
C ALA A 404 33.63 -6.07 17.41
N ARG A 405 32.82 -5.23 16.75
CA ARG A 405 31.88 -5.67 15.71
C ARG A 405 32.56 -6.23 14.47
N LEU A 406 33.73 -5.72 14.10
CA LEU A 406 34.51 -6.25 12.97
C LEU A 406 35.13 -7.61 13.30
N GLU A 407 35.56 -7.81 14.55
CA GLU A 407 36.13 -9.07 15.04
C GLU A 407 35.10 -10.20 15.12
N THR A 408 33.82 -9.88 15.36
CA THR A 408 32.73 -10.87 15.41
C THR A 408 32.22 -11.34 14.04
N ARG A 409 32.82 -10.86 12.94
CA ARG A 409 32.39 -11.24 11.59
C ARG A 409 32.88 -12.64 11.20
N ASN A 410 32.11 -13.32 10.38
CA ASN A 410 32.42 -14.64 9.86
C ASN A 410 33.21 -14.52 8.55
N LYS A 411 34.39 -15.13 8.50
CA LYS A 411 35.19 -15.21 7.26
C LYS A 411 34.62 -16.30 6.35
N MET A 412 34.32 -15.94 5.10
CA MET A 412 33.96 -16.84 4.01
C MET A 412 35.16 -17.12 3.12
N THR A 413 35.22 -18.30 2.50
CA THR A 413 36.21 -18.58 1.46
C THR A 413 35.85 -17.85 0.14
N PRO A 414 36.82 -17.61 -0.76
CA PRO A 414 36.56 -17.08 -2.10
C PRO A 414 35.54 -17.87 -2.93
N GLU A 415 35.49 -19.20 -2.76
CA GLU A 415 34.50 -20.08 -3.41
C GLU A 415 33.09 -19.84 -2.88
N GLU A 416 32.92 -19.77 -1.55
CA GLU A 416 31.64 -19.49 -0.90
C GLU A 416 31.13 -18.09 -1.28
N TYR A 417 32.02 -17.11 -1.30
CA TYR A 417 31.72 -15.76 -1.78
C TYR A 417 31.26 -15.79 -3.25
N THR A 418 31.98 -16.49 -4.12
CA THR A 418 31.62 -16.61 -5.54
C THR A 418 30.25 -17.28 -5.72
N ALA A 419 29.96 -18.32 -4.93
CA ALA A 419 28.65 -18.97 -4.91
C ALA A 419 27.55 -18.01 -4.44
N ARG A 420 27.81 -17.20 -3.39
CA ARG A 420 26.87 -16.18 -2.89
C ARG A 420 26.57 -15.11 -3.93
N MET A 421 27.59 -14.61 -4.62
CA MET A 421 27.41 -13.63 -5.71
C MET A 421 26.63 -14.21 -6.88
N LYS A 422 26.86 -15.49 -7.23
CA LYS A 422 26.06 -16.18 -8.24
C LYS A 422 24.60 -16.31 -7.82
N LEU A 423 24.33 -16.71 -6.58
CA LEU A 423 22.97 -16.78 -6.03
C LEU A 423 22.29 -15.41 -6.13
N ARG A 424 22.95 -14.33 -5.68
CA ARG A 424 22.41 -12.97 -5.77
C ARG A 424 22.11 -12.57 -7.21
N GLN A 425 23.02 -12.83 -8.14
CA GLN A 425 22.81 -12.57 -9.57
C GLN A 425 21.58 -13.31 -10.11
N THR A 426 21.39 -14.58 -9.75
CA THR A 426 20.25 -15.38 -10.23
C THR A 426 18.92 -15.00 -9.59
N THR A 427 18.96 -14.38 -8.41
CA THR A 427 17.75 -14.05 -7.63
C THR A 427 17.38 -12.57 -7.71
N TYR A 428 18.25 -11.73 -8.25
CA TYR A 428 17.99 -10.31 -8.46
C TYR A 428 16.78 -10.11 -9.39
N GLY A 429 15.78 -9.38 -8.90
CA GLY A 429 14.54 -9.10 -9.64
C GLY A 429 13.55 -10.27 -9.71
N ALA A 430 13.84 -11.43 -9.09
CA ALA A 430 12.91 -12.55 -9.02
C ALA A 430 11.68 -12.20 -8.16
N LYS A 431 10.48 -12.55 -8.64
CA LYS A 431 9.20 -12.28 -7.96
C LYS A 431 8.58 -13.53 -7.32
N ASN A 432 8.51 -14.65 -8.06
CA ASN A 432 7.79 -15.84 -7.60
C ASN A 432 8.73 -16.96 -7.15
N GLY A 433 8.38 -17.63 -6.05
CA GLY A 433 9.04 -18.86 -5.61
C GLY A 433 10.49 -18.71 -5.16
N LEU A 434 10.94 -17.50 -4.82
CA LEU A 434 12.30 -17.27 -4.34
C LEU A 434 12.50 -17.95 -2.96
N LYS A 435 13.26 -19.05 -2.95
CA LYS A 435 13.64 -19.72 -1.70
C LYS A 435 14.88 -19.05 -1.11
N LEU A 436 14.69 -18.34 -0.01
CA LEU A 436 15.78 -17.77 0.78
C LEU A 436 16.55 -18.88 1.51
N THR A 437 17.87 -18.88 1.37
CA THR A 437 18.78 -19.95 1.78
C THR A 437 19.54 -19.65 3.07
N GLN A 438 19.75 -18.37 3.42
CA GLN A 438 20.37 -18.00 4.69
C GLN A 438 19.46 -18.40 5.86
N SER A 439 20.07 -19.08 6.83
CA SER A 439 19.40 -19.47 8.07
C SER A 439 19.07 -18.24 8.89
N ILE A 440 17.85 -18.16 9.44
CA ILE A 440 17.49 -17.08 10.37
C ILE A 440 18.36 -17.16 11.64
N ALA A 441 18.78 -18.36 12.04
CA ALA A 441 19.63 -18.56 13.21
C ALA A 441 21.06 -18.01 13.03
N SER A 442 21.53 -17.77 11.80
CA SER A 442 22.83 -17.13 11.55
C SER A 442 22.75 -15.60 11.55
N ILE A 443 21.56 -15.02 11.70
CA ILE A 443 21.36 -13.58 11.67
C ILE A 443 21.48 -13.04 13.12
N PRO A 444 22.39 -12.10 13.40
CA PRO A 444 22.60 -11.59 14.75
C PRO A 444 21.31 -11.01 15.34
N GLU A 445 21.15 -11.14 16.65
CA GLU A 445 19.97 -10.66 17.38
C GLU A 445 19.66 -9.19 17.08
N GLY A 446 18.36 -8.89 16.97
CA GLY A 446 17.85 -7.54 16.73
C GLY A 446 18.12 -6.99 15.33
N THR A 447 18.67 -7.79 14.41
CA THR A 447 18.92 -7.44 13.00
C THR A 447 17.67 -7.71 12.18
N PHE A 448 17.31 -6.78 11.31
CA PHE A 448 16.24 -6.97 10.34
C PHE A 448 16.72 -7.79 9.16
N TYR A 449 15.84 -8.64 8.64
CA TYR A 449 16.12 -9.50 7.50
C TYR A 449 14.88 -9.60 6.60
N LEU A 450 15.11 -9.84 5.31
CA LEU A 450 14.08 -10.18 4.35
C LEU A 450 13.52 -11.56 4.69
N ASP A 451 12.27 -11.58 5.13
CA ASP A 451 11.56 -12.79 5.54
C ASP A 451 11.08 -13.57 4.31
N ARG A 452 10.41 -12.87 3.39
CA ARG A 452 9.89 -13.42 2.14
C ARG A 452 9.62 -12.31 1.11
N ILE A 453 9.50 -12.73 -0.14
CA ILE A 453 8.94 -11.95 -1.25
C ILE A 453 7.75 -12.75 -1.77
N ASP A 454 6.59 -12.11 -1.93
CA ASP A 454 5.42 -12.79 -2.48
C ASP A 454 5.32 -12.67 -4.01
N ASP A 455 4.30 -13.31 -4.59
CA ASP A 455 4.08 -13.36 -6.05
C ASP A 455 3.83 -11.98 -6.69
N MET A 456 3.50 -10.96 -5.89
CA MET A 456 3.35 -9.58 -6.36
C MET A 456 4.67 -8.78 -6.30
N GLY A 457 5.74 -9.37 -5.73
CA GLY A 457 7.01 -8.70 -5.47
C GLY A 457 7.02 -7.88 -4.19
N ARG A 458 6.01 -8.00 -3.32
CA ARG A 458 5.98 -7.32 -2.02
C ARG A 458 7.02 -7.98 -1.11
N ARG A 459 7.89 -7.16 -0.49
CA ARG A 459 8.96 -7.62 0.39
C ARG A 459 8.53 -7.48 1.85
N PHE A 460 8.66 -8.54 2.61
CA PHE A 460 8.31 -8.57 4.04
C PHE A 460 9.59 -8.71 4.86
N TYR A 461 9.70 -7.91 5.92
CA TYR A 461 10.88 -7.88 6.79
C TYR A 461 10.51 -8.32 8.20
N ALA A 462 11.38 -9.10 8.81
CA ALA A 462 11.26 -9.53 10.21
C ALA A 462 12.54 -9.17 10.97
N ARG A 463 12.46 -9.21 12.30
CA ARG A 463 13.58 -8.91 13.21
C ARG A 463 13.93 -10.16 13.99
N SER A 464 15.21 -10.53 14.02
CA SER A 464 15.68 -11.72 14.75
C SER A 464 15.45 -11.57 16.27
N LYS A 465 14.82 -12.59 16.89
CA LYS A 465 14.59 -12.73 18.35
C LYS A 465 15.55 -13.77 18.95
N PRO A 466 15.85 -13.72 20.26
CA PRO A 466 16.64 -14.77 20.92
C PRO A 466 15.91 -16.12 20.92
N GLN A 467 16.64 -17.22 20.73
CA GLN A 467 16.10 -18.57 20.84
C GLN A 467 15.73 -18.88 22.29
N VAL A 468 14.44 -18.89 22.61
CA VAL A 468 13.92 -19.45 23.86
C VAL A 468 13.26 -20.79 23.56
N THR A 469 13.77 -21.84 24.18
CA THR A 469 13.14 -23.15 24.26
C THR A 469 11.84 -23.06 25.05
N SER A 470 10.73 -23.27 24.34
CA SER A 470 9.40 -23.73 24.80
C SER A 470 8.65 -22.98 25.92
N LYS A 471 7.38 -22.72 25.56
CA LYS A 471 6.18 -22.51 26.38
C LYS A 471 6.00 -21.14 27.04
N GLY A 472 5.08 -20.40 26.41
CA GLY A 472 4.14 -19.53 27.10
C GLY A 472 4.55 -18.07 27.14
N ASP A 473 4.23 -17.32 26.07
CA ASP A 473 3.36 -16.17 26.28
C ASP A 473 2.70 -15.71 24.98
N ASN A 474 1.37 -15.75 25.00
CA ASN A 474 0.49 -15.70 23.84
C ASN A 474 -0.06 -14.26 23.61
N GLN A 475 0.77 -13.25 23.86
CA GLN A 475 0.40 -11.82 23.77
C GLN A 475 1.08 -11.07 22.62
N GLU A 476 2.37 -11.32 22.32
CA GLU A 476 3.03 -10.65 21.18
C GLU A 476 2.60 -11.20 19.82
N GLU A 477 2.29 -12.50 19.72
CA GLU A 477 1.77 -13.12 18.51
C GLU A 477 0.36 -12.60 18.17
N LYS A 478 -0.43 -12.27 19.20
CA LYS A 478 -1.73 -11.59 19.04
C LYS A 478 -1.59 -10.14 18.58
N CYS A 479 -0.49 -9.46 18.90
CA CYS A 479 -0.23 -8.08 18.44
C CYS A 479 0.24 -8.04 16.97
N LEU A 480 0.94 -9.07 16.50
CA LEU A 480 1.38 -9.22 15.11
C LEU A 480 0.26 -9.72 14.16
N VAL A 481 -0.63 -10.58 14.64
CA VAL A 481 -1.81 -11.01 13.87
C VAL A 481 -2.87 -9.91 13.80
N LYS A 482 -3.02 -9.08 14.85
CA LYS A 482 -3.86 -7.85 14.80
C LYS A 482 -3.36 -6.87 13.73
N THR A 483 -2.06 -6.59 13.70
CA THR A 483 -1.49 -5.64 12.72
C THR A 483 -1.55 -6.15 11.28
N THR A 484 -1.42 -7.46 11.02
CA THR A 484 -1.52 -7.96 9.62
C THR A 484 -2.96 -7.86 9.10
N GLN A 485 -3.96 -8.15 9.93
CA GLN A 485 -5.36 -8.03 9.52
C GLN A 485 -5.84 -6.57 9.45
N ASP A 486 -5.30 -5.66 10.27
CA ASP A 486 -5.65 -4.23 10.24
C ASP A 486 -4.87 -3.44 9.16
N LEU A 487 -3.71 -3.91 8.72
CA LEU A 487 -2.90 -3.31 7.64
C LEU A 487 -3.24 -3.84 6.24
N ALA A 488 -4.03 -4.91 6.11
CA ALA A 488 -4.40 -5.53 4.83
C ALA A 488 -5.67 -4.93 4.16
N GLY A 489 -6.17 -3.78 4.65
CA GLY A 489 -7.32 -3.09 4.04
C GLY A 489 -8.70 -3.67 4.41
N ALA A 490 -8.78 -4.42 5.51
CA ALA A 490 -10.06 -4.87 6.06
C ALA A 490 -10.80 -3.71 6.72
N LEU A 491 -12.12 -3.62 6.50
CA LEU A 491 -12.98 -2.57 7.05
C LEU A 491 -13.92 -3.11 8.12
N TYR A 492 -14.45 -2.23 8.94
CA TYR A 492 -15.48 -2.57 9.92
C TYR A 492 -16.86 -2.20 9.41
N VAL A 493 -17.84 -3.09 9.61
CA VAL A 493 -19.24 -2.79 9.36
C VAL A 493 -19.85 -2.22 10.63
N ALA A 494 -20.12 -0.91 10.64
CA ALA A 494 -20.69 -0.21 11.78
C ALA A 494 -22.22 -0.26 11.78
N GLY A 495 -22.85 -0.07 10.64
CA GLY A 495 -24.31 0.00 10.52
C GLY A 495 -24.85 -0.82 9.37
N THR A 496 -26.04 -1.39 9.56
CA THR A 496 -26.80 -2.13 8.55
C THR A 496 -28.27 -1.72 8.59
N SER A 497 -28.95 -1.81 7.45
CA SER A 497 -30.41 -1.70 7.37
C SER A 497 -30.94 -2.52 6.20
N ALA A 498 -32.19 -2.99 6.32
CA ALA A 498 -32.90 -3.68 5.26
C ALA A 498 -34.37 -3.23 5.23
N GLY A 499 -34.78 -2.70 4.08
CA GLY A 499 -36.16 -2.43 3.73
C GLY A 499 -36.72 -3.61 2.96
N LEU A 500 -37.49 -4.47 3.65
CA LEU A 500 -37.99 -5.72 3.08
C LEU A 500 -39.33 -5.52 2.33
N PRO A 501 -39.55 -6.24 1.22
CA PRO A 501 -40.86 -6.31 0.58
C PRO A 501 -41.89 -7.06 1.45
N GLY A 502 -43.18 -6.92 1.12
CA GLY A 502 -44.26 -7.66 1.78
C GLY A 502 -44.61 -7.22 3.21
N GLN A 503 -43.88 -6.24 3.77
CA GLN A 503 -44.07 -5.75 5.14
C GLN A 503 -44.95 -4.50 5.18
N VAL A 504 -45.81 -4.37 6.21
CA VAL A 504 -46.65 -3.18 6.41
C VAL A 504 -45.79 -1.93 6.58
N LYS A 505 -44.74 -2.01 7.40
CA LYS A 505 -43.69 -1.00 7.50
C LYS A 505 -42.43 -1.56 6.86
N VAL A 506 -41.87 -0.84 5.88
CA VAL A 506 -40.73 -1.33 5.11
C VAL A 506 -39.46 -1.48 5.97
N PHE A 507 -39.24 -0.53 6.88
CA PHE A 507 -38.14 -0.54 7.85
C PHE A 507 -38.66 -0.69 9.28
N GLU A 508 -38.33 -1.79 9.94
CA GLU A 508 -38.65 -2.08 11.34
C GLU A 508 -37.39 -2.30 12.20
N GLY A 509 -36.25 -1.78 11.76
CA GLY A 509 -34.96 -1.94 12.43
C GLY A 509 -34.56 -3.41 12.56
N GLU A 510 -34.27 -3.84 13.78
CA GLU A 510 -33.83 -5.23 14.07
C GLU A 510 -34.87 -6.28 13.69
N LYS A 511 -36.17 -5.95 13.72
CA LYS A 511 -37.22 -6.88 13.28
C LYS A 511 -37.11 -7.22 11.79
N SER A 512 -36.77 -6.25 10.94
CA SER A 512 -36.55 -6.51 9.51
C SER A 512 -35.38 -7.49 9.33
N ILE A 513 -34.31 -7.35 10.13
CA ILE A 513 -33.17 -8.27 10.10
C ILE A 513 -33.57 -9.68 10.56
N GLU A 514 -34.34 -9.78 11.64
CA GLU A 514 -34.84 -11.06 12.15
C GLU A 514 -35.69 -11.80 11.10
N LYS A 515 -36.63 -11.10 10.45
CA LYS A 515 -37.48 -11.66 9.38
C LYS A 515 -36.66 -12.16 8.21
N LEU A 516 -35.65 -11.38 7.78
CA LEU A 516 -34.71 -11.76 6.73
C LEU A 516 -33.96 -13.06 7.08
N LEU A 517 -33.43 -13.17 8.30
CA LEU A 517 -32.68 -14.34 8.76
C LEU A 517 -33.56 -15.55 9.08
N GLN A 518 -34.85 -15.36 9.36
CA GLN A 518 -35.82 -16.44 9.56
C GLN A 518 -36.34 -17.01 8.23
N GLY A 519 -36.15 -16.29 7.11
CA GLY A 519 -36.70 -16.69 5.82
C GLY A 519 -38.20 -16.42 5.69
N GLU A 520 -38.70 -15.35 6.33
CA GLU A 520 -40.11 -14.99 6.25
C GLU A 520 -40.50 -14.65 4.79
N ASN A 521 -41.58 -15.24 4.31
CA ASN A 521 -42.04 -15.06 2.94
C ASN A 521 -42.52 -13.62 2.71
N CYS A 522 -41.86 -12.93 1.78
CA CYS A 522 -42.20 -11.57 1.34
C CYS A 522 -42.85 -11.56 -0.06
N ILE A 523 -43.19 -12.73 -0.61
CA ILE A 523 -43.73 -12.90 -1.96
C ILE A 523 -45.25 -12.96 -1.91
N ASN A 524 -45.90 -12.11 -2.70
CA ASN A 524 -47.34 -11.98 -2.82
C ASN A 524 -47.82 -12.28 -4.25
N GLU A 525 -49.08 -12.68 -4.37
CA GLU A 525 -49.74 -12.83 -5.66
C GLU A 525 -50.12 -11.46 -6.24
N LEU A 526 -49.92 -11.30 -7.54
CA LEU A 526 -50.36 -10.12 -8.27
C LEU A 526 -51.90 -10.13 -8.40
N SER A 527 -52.47 -8.94 -8.32
CA SER A 527 -53.90 -8.74 -8.59
C SER A 527 -54.24 -8.99 -10.06
N ASP A 528 -55.51 -9.30 -10.32
CA ASP A 528 -56.03 -9.42 -11.69
C ASP A 528 -55.81 -8.15 -12.52
N THR A 529 -55.90 -6.98 -11.88
CA THR A 529 -55.68 -5.69 -12.54
C THR A 529 -54.24 -5.51 -13.01
N GLU A 530 -53.25 -5.92 -12.21
CA GLU A 530 -51.84 -5.89 -12.61
C GLU A 530 -51.56 -6.88 -13.74
N LYS A 531 -52.20 -8.05 -13.72
CA LYS A 531 -52.10 -9.04 -14.80
C LYS A 531 -52.72 -8.51 -16.09
N ASP A 532 -53.87 -7.86 -16.03
CA ASP A 532 -54.51 -7.24 -17.20
C ASP A 532 -53.62 -6.18 -17.83
N LYS A 533 -52.99 -5.33 -17.01
CA LYS A 533 -52.01 -4.33 -17.49
C LYS A 533 -50.88 -5.01 -18.28
N MET A 534 -50.34 -6.15 -17.82
CA MET A 534 -49.32 -6.90 -18.56
C MET A 534 -49.85 -7.50 -19.88
N VAL A 535 -51.06 -8.05 -19.90
CA VAL A 535 -51.65 -8.59 -21.15
C VAL A 535 -51.75 -7.51 -22.23
N THR A 536 -52.11 -6.28 -21.84
CA THR A 536 -52.23 -5.15 -22.80
C THR A 536 -50.91 -4.68 -23.40
N GLN A 537 -49.76 -5.10 -22.86
CA GLN A 537 -48.44 -4.73 -23.38
C GLN A 537 -48.03 -5.50 -24.65
N ASN A 538 -48.83 -6.46 -25.10
CA ASN A 538 -48.52 -7.30 -26.28
C ASN A 538 -47.14 -7.99 -26.18
N ILE A 539 -46.81 -8.51 -24.99
CA ILE A 539 -45.53 -9.16 -24.72
C ILE A 539 -45.38 -10.39 -25.62
N VAL A 540 -44.22 -10.52 -26.28
CA VAL A 540 -43.86 -11.69 -27.09
C VAL A 540 -42.66 -12.38 -26.46
N GLN A 541 -42.85 -13.62 -26.02
CA GLN A 541 -41.75 -14.44 -25.51
C GLN A 541 -41.00 -15.09 -26.67
N VAL A 542 -39.68 -15.06 -26.58
CA VAL A 542 -38.81 -15.81 -27.51
C VAL A 542 -38.38 -17.12 -26.85
N HIS A 543 -38.73 -18.24 -27.46
CA HIS A 543 -38.24 -19.57 -27.07
C HIS A 543 -37.15 -20.01 -28.03
N LYS A 544 -36.00 -20.39 -27.51
CA LYS A 544 -34.92 -20.96 -28.31
C LYS A 544 -34.88 -22.46 -28.15
N ASN A 545 -35.03 -23.19 -29.25
CA ASN A 545 -34.86 -24.63 -29.26
C ASN A 545 -33.37 -24.94 -29.02
N LYS A 546 -33.09 -25.61 -27.89
CA LYS A 546 -31.72 -25.87 -27.41
C LYS A 546 -30.96 -26.92 -28.26
N SER A 547 -31.66 -27.75 -29.05
CA SER A 547 -31.03 -28.75 -29.92
C SER A 547 -30.86 -28.28 -31.37
N THR A 548 -31.76 -27.44 -31.88
CA THR A 548 -31.71 -26.95 -33.28
C THR A 548 -31.21 -25.50 -33.40
N GLY A 549 -31.19 -24.74 -32.30
CA GLY A 549 -30.84 -23.31 -32.29
C GLY A 549 -31.94 -22.37 -32.84
N GLU A 550 -33.02 -22.94 -33.37
CA GLU A 550 -34.15 -22.22 -33.96
C GLU A 550 -34.95 -21.46 -32.87
N SER A 551 -35.42 -20.25 -33.20
CA SER A 551 -36.15 -19.40 -32.25
C SER A 551 -37.61 -19.29 -32.64
N THR A 552 -38.53 -19.70 -31.76
CA THR A 552 -39.97 -19.53 -31.91
C THR A 552 -40.44 -18.36 -31.05
N ARG A 553 -41.49 -17.67 -31.50
CA ARG A 553 -42.06 -16.50 -30.81
C ARG A 553 -43.51 -16.81 -30.42
N SER A 554 -43.86 -16.61 -29.16
CA SER A 554 -45.19 -16.87 -28.62
C SER A 554 -45.73 -15.61 -27.93
N PRO A 555 -46.95 -15.14 -28.25
CA PRO A 555 -47.55 -14.02 -27.54
C PRO A 555 -47.98 -14.44 -26.12
N VAL A 556 -47.83 -13.53 -25.16
CA VAL A 556 -48.44 -13.62 -23.83
C VAL A 556 -49.79 -12.93 -23.92
N SER A 557 -50.85 -13.74 -23.96
CA SER A 557 -52.20 -13.31 -24.34
C SER A 557 -53.27 -13.57 -23.26
N THR A 558 -52.94 -14.33 -22.22
CA THR A 558 -53.84 -14.62 -21.10
C THR A 558 -53.19 -14.30 -19.76
N ARG A 559 -53.99 -14.09 -18.71
CA ARG A 559 -53.50 -13.78 -17.36
C ARG A 559 -52.58 -14.87 -16.82
N GLU A 560 -52.87 -16.14 -17.09
CA GLU A 560 -52.07 -17.29 -16.63
C GLU A 560 -50.68 -17.32 -17.28
N GLN A 561 -50.54 -16.68 -18.44
CA GLN A 561 -49.26 -16.57 -19.13
C GLN A 561 -48.41 -15.40 -18.61
N CYS A 562 -48.96 -14.49 -17.79
CA CYS A 562 -48.24 -13.39 -17.16
C CYS A 562 -47.45 -13.82 -15.92
N ILE A 563 -46.64 -12.91 -15.36
CA ILE A 563 -46.07 -13.08 -14.02
C ILE A 563 -47.23 -13.19 -13.02
N GLN A 564 -47.14 -14.12 -12.07
CA GLN A 564 -48.22 -14.37 -11.10
C GLN A 564 -47.88 -13.86 -9.70
N VAL A 565 -46.59 -13.87 -9.33
CA VAL A 565 -46.13 -13.52 -7.98
C VAL A 565 -44.96 -12.55 -8.05
N CYS A 566 -44.85 -11.69 -7.05
CA CYS A 566 -43.73 -10.77 -6.89
C CYS A 566 -43.48 -10.42 -5.43
N ALA A 567 -42.34 -9.81 -5.15
CA ALA A 567 -42.06 -9.24 -3.84
C ALA A 567 -42.08 -7.71 -3.95
N ALA A 568 -43.23 -7.09 -3.68
CA ALA A 568 -43.41 -5.64 -3.75
C ALA A 568 -43.16 -4.97 -2.39
N VAL A 569 -42.60 -3.76 -2.41
CA VAL A 569 -42.44 -2.91 -1.22
C VAL A 569 -43.64 -1.97 -1.08
N ASN A 570 -44.00 -1.65 0.15
CA ASN A 570 -44.96 -0.59 0.43
C ASN A 570 -44.29 0.78 0.37
N HIS A 571 -45.10 1.84 0.29
CA HIS A 571 -44.62 3.22 0.30
C HIS A 571 -43.92 3.57 1.63
N VAL A 572 -42.87 4.39 1.56
CA VAL A 572 -42.17 4.94 2.72
C VAL A 572 -42.44 6.43 2.83
N ASP A 573 -42.96 6.86 3.97
CA ASP A 573 -43.29 8.26 4.24
C ASP A 573 -42.13 8.93 4.99
N LEU A 574 -41.22 9.58 4.24
CA LEU A 574 -40.04 10.24 4.82
C LEU A 574 -40.38 11.40 5.77
N GLU A 575 -41.53 12.06 5.57
CA GLU A 575 -41.94 13.15 6.45
C GLU A 575 -42.37 12.60 7.81
N LYS A 576 -43.26 11.62 7.79
CA LYS A 576 -43.80 11.03 9.01
C LYS A 576 -42.79 10.16 9.76
N ASP A 577 -42.05 9.33 9.04
CA ASP A 577 -41.19 8.30 9.65
C ASP A 577 -39.76 8.80 9.96
N TYR A 578 -39.31 9.85 9.27
CA TYR A 578 -37.94 10.36 9.36
C TYR A 578 -37.83 11.88 9.59
N GLY A 579 -38.96 12.61 9.66
CA GLY A 579 -38.95 14.07 9.89
C GLY A 579 -38.43 14.89 8.71
N ILE A 580 -38.36 14.31 7.51
CA ILE A 580 -37.86 15.00 6.32
C ILE A 580 -38.98 15.85 5.73
N ALA A 581 -38.75 17.16 5.60
CA ALA A 581 -39.77 18.09 5.09
C ALA A 581 -40.43 17.58 3.79
N ALA A 582 -41.77 17.62 3.72
CA ALA A 582 -42.54 17.19 2.54
C ALA A 582 -42.05 17.80 1.23
N THR A 583 -41.53 19.02 1.25
CA THR A 583 -40.98 19.70 0.07
C THR A 583 -39.77 18.97 -0.51
N ILE A 584 -38.90 18.45 0.36
CA ILE A 584 -37.71 17.66 0.00
C ILE A 584 -38.13 16.25 -0.38
N ALA A 585 -38.92 15.57 0.47
CA ALA A 585 -39.36 14.19 0.22
C ALA A 585 -40.09 14.05 -1.14
N ASN A 586 -41.03 14.96 -1.43
CA ASN A 586 -41.78 14.95 -2.68
C ASN A 586 -40.93 15.30 -3.92
N SER A 587 -39.69 15.77 -3.77
CA SER A 587 -38.78 16.01 -4.90
C SER A 587 -38.06 14.74 -5.37
N MET A 588 -38.15 13.66 -4.59
CA MET A 588 -37.47 12.39 -4.86
C MET A 588 -38.42 11.38 -5.52
N ASP A 589 -37.89 10.57 -6.45
CA ASP A 589 -38.60 9.39 -6.94
C ASP A 589 -38.68 8.28 -5.86
N GLU A 590 -39.61 7.36 -5.98
CA GLU A 590 -39.88 6.31 -4.98
C GLU A 590 -38.64 5.46 -4.62
N PRO A 591 -37.83 4.93 -5.58
CA PRO A 591 -36.57 4.27 -5.24
C PRO A 591 -35.62 5.18 -4.44
N THR A 592 -35.55 6.47 -4.80
CA THR A 592 -34.67 7.42 -4.12
C THR A 592 -35.09 7.63 -2.67
N GLN A 593 -36.39 7.75 -2.41
CA GLN A 593 -36.92 7.85 -1.05
C GLN A 593 -36.57 6.59 -0.23
N LEU A 594 -36.70 5.43 -0.87
CA LEU A 594 -36.40 4.14 -0.25
C LEU A 594 -34.90 3.99 0.10
N ALA A 595 -34.00 4.39 -0.81
CA ALA A 595 -32.55 4.43 -0.53
C ALA A 595 -32.19 5.44 0.56
N VAL A 596 -32.84 6.61 0.59
CA VAL A 596 -32.64 7.60 1.66
C VAL A 596 -33.01 7.01 3.01
N ALA A 597 -34.22 6.44 3.14
CA ALA A 597 -34.64 5.76 4.37
C ALA A 597 -33.65 4.67 4.79
N ALA A 598 -33.19 3.83 3.84
CA ALA A 598 -32.20 2.80 4.14
C ALA A 598 -30.87 3.38 4.66
N GLY A 599 -30.37 4.46 4.06
CA GLY A 599 -29.16 5.15 4.51
C GLY A 599 -29.31 5.71 5.91
N LEU A 600 -30.42 6.39 6.19
CA LEU A 600 -30.72 6.96 7.50
C LEU A 600 -30.86 5.86 8.57
N GLU A 601 -31.52 4.75 8.27
CA GLU A 601 -31.60 3.59 9.18
C GLU A 601 -30.21 2.98 9.45
N ALA A 602 -29.34 2.90 8.44
CA ALA A 602 -27.99 2.36 8.63
C ALA A 602 -27.11 3.31 9.46
N VAL A 603 -27.26 4.62 9.29
CA VAL A 603 -26.63 5.66 10.12
C VAL A 603 -27.12 5.58 11.56
N ARG A 604 -28.43 5.40 11.77
CA ARG A 604 -29.02 5.16 13.09
C ARG A 604 -28.49 3.89 13.72
N ASN A 605 -28.46 2.79 12.97
CA ASN A 605 -27.93 1.51 13.43
C ASN A 605 -26.44 1.58 13.82
N ALA A 606 -25.66 2.41 13.10
CA ALA A 606 -24.25 2.69 13.42
C ALA A 606 -24.05 3.60 14.65
N GLY A 607 -25.12 4.15 15.23
CA GLY A 607 -25.03 5.11 16.33
C GLY A 607 -24.38 6.44 15.91
N LEU A 608 -24.63 6.89 14.68
CA LEU A 608 -24.07 8.13 14.12
C LEU A 608 -25.01 9.33 14.23
N ALA A 609 -26.29 9.10 14.01
CA ALA A 609 -27.37 10.08 14.19
C ALA A 609 -28.66 9.29 14.44
N ASP A 610 -29.53 9.76 15.32
CA ASP A 610 -30.79 9.11 15.67
C ASP A 610 -31.99 9.65 14.88
N GLY A 611 -31.85 10.85 14.33
CA GLY A 611 -32.91 11.56 13.60
C GLY A 611 -33.86 12.33 14.53
N GLU A 612 -33.47 12.61 15.78
CA GLU A 612 -34.28 13.42 16.70
C GLU A 612 -34.64 14.77 16.05
N ASP A 613 -35.93 15.14 16.13
CA ASP A 613 -36.51 16.32 15.50
C ASP A 613 -36.23 16.45 13.97
N GLY A 614 -35.99 15.33 13.29
CA GLY A 614 -35.66 15.29 11.86
C GLY A 614 -34.22 15.69 11.54
N ASN A 615 -33.34 15.84 12.54
CA ASN A 615 -31.94 16.15 12.34
C ASN A 615 -31.10 14.88 12.14
N TRP A 616 -30.63 14.70 10.91
CA TRP A 616 -29.84 13.53 10.51
C TRP A 616 -28.36 13.82 10.34
N HIS A 617 -27.91 15.05 10.66
CA HIS A 617 -26.53 15.44 10.50
C HIS A 617 -25.60 14.54 11.31
N LEU A 618 -24.54 14.08 10.66
CA LEU A 618 -23.42 13.44 11.33
C LEU A 618 -22.72 14.46 12.23
N PRO A 619 -21.93 14.01 13.22
CA PRO A 619 -21.06 14.88 13.99
C PRO A 619 -20.16 15.74 13.09
N GLU A 620 -19.93 17.00 13.46
CA GLU A 620 -19.18 17.97 12.62
C GLU A 620 -17.81 17.45 12.19
N ASN A 621 -17.12 16.71 13.06
CA ASN A 621 -15.79 16.15 12.79
C ASN A 621 -15.80 14.99 11.78
N MET A 622 -16.98 14.51 11.36
CA MET A 622 -17.12 13.38 10.43
C MET A 622 -17.65 13.79 9.05
N LEU A 623 -18.05 15.05 8.86
CA LEU A 623 -18.69 15.50 7.62
C LEU A 623 -17.77 15.32 6.42
N ASP A 624 -16.54 15.87 6.51
CA ASP A 624 -15.58 15.88 5.40
C ASP A 624 -14.96 14.49 5.12
N SER A 625 -15.00 13.58 6.10
CA SER A 625 -14.43 12.24 6.01
C SER A 625 -15.47 11.13 5.75
N THR A 626 -16.73 11.48 5.50
CA THR A 626 -17.80 10.52 5.16
C THR A 626 -18.19 10.62 3.70
N GLY A 627 -18.00 9.55 2.95
CA GLY A 627 -18.47 9.41 1.57
C GLY A 627 -19.84 8.72 1.46
N VAL A 628 -20.46 8.82 0.28
CA VAL A 628 -21.75 8.16 -0.02
C VAL A 628 -21.73 7.50 -1.40
N ILE A 629 -22.20 6.26 -1.48
CA ILE A 629 -22.36 5.51 -2.74
C ILE A 629 -23.79 5.01 -2.87
N TYR A 630 -24.43 5.30 -4.00
CA TYR A 630 -25.74 4.75 -4.35
C TYR A 630 -25.66 3.71 -5.48
N ALA A 631 -26.17 2.50 -5.25
CA ALA A 631 -26.29 1.45 -6.26
C ALA A 631 -27.76 1.16 -6.62
N THR A 632 -28.06 1.17 -7.93
CA THR A 632 -29.44 0.96 -8.44
C THR A 632 -29.40 0.50 -9.89
N SER A 633 -30.34 -0.37 -10.29
CA SER A 633 -30.47 -0.84 -11.67
C SER A 633 -31.43 0.00 -12.48
N PHE A 634 -32.49 0.52 -11.85
CA PHE A 634 -33.57 1.25 -12.51
C PHE A 634 -33.88 2.57 -11.79
N PRO A 635 -32.89 3.48 -11.67
CA PRO A 635 -33.13 4.75 -11.01
C PRO A 635 -34.15 5.57 -11.79
N THR A 636 -34.98 6.32 -11.06
CA THR A 636 -35.85 7.40 -11.57
C THR A 636 -36.94 6.99 -12.57
N MET A 637 -37.06 5.69 -12.86
CA MET A 637 -37.99 5.17 -13.86
C MET A 637 -39.45 5.25 -13.42
N ASN A 638 -39.74 5.14 -12.13
CA ASN A 638 -41.11 5.28 -11.60
C ASN A 638 -41.66 6.68 -11.95
N ALA A 639 -40.89 7.73 -11.64
CA ALA A 639 -41.24 9.11 -11.97
C ALA A 639 -41.34 9.35 -13.48
N ALA A 640 -40.38 8.84 -14.25
CA ALA A 640 -40.38 9.00 -15.71
C ALA A 640 -41.62 8.39 -16.37
N VAL A 641 -41.96 7.15 -16.00
CA VAL A 641 -43.12 6.43 -16.53
C VAL A 641 -44.42 7.07 -16.06
N SER A 642 -44.53 7.41 -14.79
CA SER A 642 -45.76 7.99 -14.23
C SER A 642 -46.08 9.35 -14.85
N GLU A 643 -45.09 10.25 -14.97
CA GLU A 643 -45.31 11.58 -15.55
C GLU A 643 -45.61 11.49 -17.06
N THR A 644 -44.93 10.59 -17.77
CA THR A 644 -45.21 10.35 -19.20
C THR A 644 -46.62 9.80 -19.41
N SER A 645 -47.05 8.84 -18.58
CA SER A 645 -48.41 8.30 -18.62
C SER A 645 -49.45 9.38 -18.33
N ARG A 646 -49.24 10.20 -17.30
CA ARG A 646 -50.14 11.32 -16.95
C ARG A 646 -50.29 12.30 -18.11
N TYR A 647 -49.18 12.66 -18.77
CA TYR A 647 -49.20 13.51 -19.97
C TYR A 647 -50.09 12.92 -21.06
N TYR A 648 -49.92 11.64 -21.41
CA TYR A 648 -50.72 11.02 -22.47
C TYR A 648 -52.19 10.79 -22.08
N GLU A 649 -52.49 10.51 -20.81
CA GLU A 649 -53.85 10.31 -20.32
C GLU A 649 -54.65 11.61 -20.28
N GLU A 650 -54.05 12.71 -19.84
CA GLU A 650 -54.70 14.02 -19.79
C GLU A 650 -54.90 14.61 -21.19
N ASN A 651 -53.94 14.41 -22.11
CA ASN A 651 -54.08 14.86 -23.52
C ASN A 651 -55.01 13.98 -24.37
N LYS A 652 -55.46 12.81 -23.88
CA LYS A 652 -56.49 11.99 -24.55
C LYS A 652 -57.92 12.43 -24.24
N LYS A 653 -58.14 13.29 -23.23
CA LYS A 653 -59.46 13.81 -22.89
C LYS A 653 -59.81 14.93 -23.88
N GLU A 654 -60.90 14.79 -24.66
CA GLU A 654 -61.34 15.81 -25.62
C GLU A 654 -61.74 17.11 -24.88
N GLY A 655 -61.01 18.21 -25.12
CA GLY A 655 -61.13 19.51 -24.44
C GLY A 655 -59.76 20.21 -24.28
N GLU A 656 -59.71 21.45 -23.79
CA GLU A 656 -58.45 22.11 -23.44
C GLU A 656 -57.63 21.21 -22.48
N SER A 657 -56.39 20.90 -22.86
CA SER A 657 -55.50 20.05 -22.06
C SER A 657 -55.21 20.71 -20.71
N ALA A 658 -55.60 20.04 -19.62
CA ALA A 658 -55.36 20.49 -18.24
C ALA A 658 -53.96 20.09 -17.72
N TYR A 659 -53.07 19.60 -18.59
CA TYR A 659 -51.74 19.13 -18.18
C TYR A 659 -50.82 20.29 -17.79
N GLU A 660 -50.48 20.35 -16.51
CA GLU A 660 -49.42 21.19 -15.98
C GLU A 660 -48.21 20.31 -15.63
N LEU A 661 -47.03 20.61 -16.17
CA LEU A 661 -45.79 19.88 -15.88
C LEU A 661 -45.39 20.06 -14.40
N ASP A 662 -45.21 18.97 -13.65
CA ASP A 662 -44.70 19.07 -12.28
C ASP A 662 -43.23 19.48 -12.34
N ARG A 663 -42.91 20.72 -11.95
CA ARG A 663 -41.53 21.24 -11.92
C ARG A 663 -40.55 20.39 -11.10
N LYS A 664 -41.05 19.58 -10.14
CA LYS A 664 -40.22 18.65 -9.35
C LYS A 664 -39.69 17.48 -10.17
N ILE A 665 -40.26 17.21 -11.35
CA ILE A 665 -39.85 16.11 -12.23
C ILE A 665 -38.35 16.14 -12.53
N LEU A 666 -37.76 17.33 -12.65
CA LEU A 666 -36.32 17.48 -12.89
C LEU A 666 -35.48 16.81 -11.78
N PHE A 667 -35.85 17.02 -10.52
CA PHE A 667 -35.17 16.40 -9.38
C PHE A 667 -35.50 14.92 -9.25
N ARG A 668 -36.72 14.50 -9.62
CA ARG A 668 -37.13 13.10 -9.62
C ARG A 668 -36.44 12.27 -10.71
N LEU A 669 -36.05 12.89 -11.83
CA LEU A 669 -35.37 12.23 -12.95
C LEU A 669 -33.85 12.10 -12.77
N LEU A 670 -33.25 12.90 -11.90
CA LEU A 670 -31.83 12.83 -11.58
C LEU A 670 -31.56 11.71 -10.55
N VAL A 671 -30.50 10.94 -10.79
CA VAL A 671 -30.07 9.88 -9.87
C VAL A 671 -29.36 10.53 -8.68
N LEU A 672 -30.13 10.84 -7.62
CA LEU A 672 -29.67 11.69 -6.53
C LEU A 672 -29.71 11.04 -5.14
N ALA A 673 -30.01 9.76 -4.96
CA ALA A 673 -30.12 9.20 -3.61
C ALA A 673 -28.83 9.37 -2.79
N ASN A 674 -27.65 9.22 -3.42
CA ASN A 674 -26.36 9.51 -2.79
C ASN A 674 -26.20 10.99 -2.39
N ALA A 675 -26.65 11.93 -3.22
CA ALA A 675 -26.63 13.35 -2.92
C ALA A 675 -27.65 13.74 -1.84
N GLN A 676 -28.83 13.11 -1.83
CA GLN A 676 -29.89 13.34 -0.85
C GLN A 676 -29.51 12.78 0.52
N VAL A 677 -28.95 11.57 0.58
CA VAL A 677 -28.37 11.03 1.82
C VAL A 677 -27.27 11.98 2.32
N ALA A 678 -26.34 12.38 1.45
CA ALA A 678 -25.28 13.32 1.83
C ALA A 678 -25.82 14.67 2.34
N GLN A 679 -26.86 15.21 1.69
CA GLN A 679 -27.51 16.46 2.10
C GLN A 679 -28.13 16.34 3.50
N LEU A 680 -28.83 15.23 3.76
CA LEU A 680 -29.52 15.00 5.03
C LEU A 680 -28.55 14.69 6.17
N THR A 681 -27.46 13.98 5.87
CA THR A 681 -26.45 13.61 6.86
C THR A 681 -25.32 14.64 6.98
N GLY A 682 -25.29 15.66 6.13
CA GLY A 682 -24.21 16.64 6.05
C GLY A 682 -22.89 16.09 5.50
N ALA A 683 -22.86 14.89 4.94
CA ALA A 683 -21.63 14.25 4.45
C ALA A 683 -21.05 15.02 3.24
N ARG A 684 -19.74 15.29 3.27
CA ARG A 684 -19.00 16.11 2.29
C ARG A 684 -17.86 15.37 1.60
N GLY A 685 -17.59 14.12 1.99
CA GLY A 685 -16.59 13.27 1.37
C GLY A 685 -16.98 12.82 -0.05
N PRO A 686 -16.22 11.87 -0.64
CA PRO A 686 -16.48 11.37 -2.00
C PRO A 686 -17.93 10.88 -2.16
N ASN A 687 -18.57 11.29 -3.26
CA ASN A 687 -19.99 11.04 -3.48
C ASN A 687 -20.22 10.54 -4.92
N THR A 688 -20.87 9.39 -5.10
CA THR A 688 -21.11 8.82 -6.43
C THR A 688 -22.34 7.89 -6.49
N GLN A 689 -22.73 7.53 -7.71
CA GLN A 689 -23.73 6.52 -8.02
C GLN A 689 -23.19 5.50 -9.03
N ILE A 690 -23.67 4.26 -8.93
CA ILE A 690 -23.29 3.16 -9.83
C ILE A 690 -24.48 2.31 -10.26
N ASN A 691 -24.36 1.72 -11.44
CA ASN A 691 -25.25 0.69 -11.95
C ASN A 691 -24.42 -0.47 -12.50
N ALA A 692 -24.41 -1.58 -11.75
CA ALA A 692 -23.85 -2.85 -12.18
C ALA A 692 -24.93 -3.95 -12.22
N ALA A 693 -26.17 -3.53 -12.55
CA ALA A 693 -27.37 -4.35 -12.42
C ALA A 693 -27.39 -5.08 -11.07
N CYS A 694 -27.62 -6.39 -11.08
CA CYS A 694 -27.76 -7.19 -9.88
C CYS A 694 -26.47 -7.41 -9.06
N ALA A 695 -25.32 -6.96 -9.55
CA ALA A 695 -24.06 -6.91 -8.78
C ALA A 695 -23.85 -5.55 -8.07
N GLY A 696 -24.76 -4.59 -8.26
CA GLY A 696 -24.64 -3.19 -7.85
C GLY A 696 -24.24 -2.98 -6.39
N ALA A 697 -25.03 -3.46 -5.43
CA ALA A 697 -24.74 -3.24 -4.01
C ALA A 697 -23.39 -3.85 -3.57
N THR A 698 -23.13 -5.11 -3.94
CA THR A 698 -21.86 -5.78 -3.59
C THR A 698 -20.66 -5.08 -4.25
N GLN A 699 -20.82 -4.53 -5.46
CA GLN A 699 -19.79 -3.71 -6.09
C GLN A 699 -19.61 -2.35 -5.40
N ALA A 700 -20.69 -1.70 -4.93
CA ALA A 700 -20.60 -0.47 -4.16
C ALA A 700 -19.87 -0.68 -2.82
N VAL A 701 -20.07 -1.84 -2.17
CA VAL A 701 -19.29 -2.25 -0.99
C VAL A 701 -17.80 -2.37 -1.34
N GLY A 702 -17.46 -2.94 -2.50
CA GLY A 702 -16.08 -2.99 -2.97
C GLY A 702 -15.48 -1.62 -3.25
N MET A 703 -16.23 -0.72 -3.88
CA MET A 703 -15.78 0.66 -4.10
C MET A 703 -15.60 1.44 -2.80
N ALA A 704 -16.46 1.21 -1.80
CA ALA A 704 -16.30 1.76 -0.47
C ALA A 704 -15.00 1.27 0.19
N GLN A 705 -14.69 -0.03 0.03
CA GLN A 705 -13.40 -0.59 0.46
C GLN A 705 -12.22 0.10 -0.21
N ASP A 706 -12.28 0.30 -1.53
CA ASP A 706 -11.22 1.00 -2.28
C ASP A 706 -11.07 2.47 -1.85
N TRP A 707 -12.17 3.18 -1.59
CA TRP A 707 -12.15 4.58 -1.18
C TRP A 707 -11.52 4.78 0.20
N ILE A 708 -11.89 3.93 1.16
CA ILE A 708 -11.34 3.99 2.52
C ILE A 708 -9.87 3.57 2.51
N ASN A 709 -9.53 2.47 1.83
CA ASN A 709 -8.14 1.99 1.77
C ASN A 709 -7.19 2.92 0.99
N SER A 710 -7.71 3.72 0.06
CA SER A 710 -6.93 4.76 -0.64
C SER A 710 -6.87 6.09 0.14
N GLY A 711 -7.46 6.17 1.33
CA GLY A 711 -7.42 7.34 2.20
C GLY A 711 -8.30 8.50 1.72
N LYS A 712 -9.27 8.26 0.83
CA LYS A 712 -10.16 9.32 0.33
C LYS A 712 -11.22 9.75 1.35
N CYS A 713 -11.53 8.87 2.29
CA CYS A 713 -12.50 9.08 3.37
C CYS A 713 -12.26 8.01 4.46
N GLU A 714 -12.80 8.22 5.65
CA GLU A 714 -12.68 7.28 6.76
C GLU A 714 -13.93 6.39 6.88
N ARG A 715 -15.04 6.84 6.30
CA ARG A 715 -16.34 6.19 6.37
C ARG A 715 -17.06 6.31 5.04
N VAL A 716 -17.85 5.30 4.68
CA VAL A 716 -18.73 5.35 3.50
C VAL A 716 -20.11 4.81 3.87
N ILE A 717 -21.14 5.58 3.53
CA ILE A 717 -22.54 5.15 3.55
C ILE A 717 -22.87 4.56 2.16
N VAL A 718 -23.08 3.26 2.10
CA VAL A 718 -23.54 2.57 0.89
C VAL A 718 -25.04 2.39 0.99
N VAL A 719 -25.78 2.87 0.00
CA VAL A 719 -27.23 2.67 -0.11
C VAL A 719 -27.57 1.99 -1.44
N SER A 720 -28.59 1.16 -1.43
CA SER A 720 -29.13 0.57 -2.65
C SER A 720 -30.63 0.39 -2.55
N SER A 721 -31.34 0.64 -3.65
CA SER A 721 -32.78 0.47 -3.75
C SER A 721 -33.19 0.21 -5.20
N ASP A 722 -34.19 -0.63 -5.39
CA ASP A 722 -34.88 -0.78 -6.68
C ASP A 722 -36.35 -1.16 -6.40
N THR A 723 -37.27 -0.66 -7.24
CA THR A 723 -38.72 -0.88 -7.14
C THR A 723 -39.28 -1.58 -8.38
N ALA A 724 -38.57 -2.57 -8.91
CA ALA A 724 -38.90 -3.22 -10.19
C ALA A 724 -40.26 -3.93 -10.18
N SER A 725 -40.77 -4.31 -9.00
CA SER A 725 -42.09 -4.91 -8.80
C SER A 725 -43.17 -3.89 -8.39
N SER A 726 -42.92 -2.58 -8.49
CA SER A 726 -43.97 -1.58 -8.29
C SER A 726 -45.06 -1.70 -9.36
N GLU A 727 -46.27 -1.24 -9.05
CA GLU A 727 -47.40 -1.26 -10.00
C GLU A 727 -47.06 -0.55 -11.32
N THR A 728 -46.28 0.53 -11.24
CA THR A 728 -45.82 1.31 -12.40
C THR A 728 -44.78 0.55 -13.23
N MET A 729 -43.83 -0.12 -12.58
CA MET A 729 -42.68 -0.73 -13.26
C MET A 729 -42.92 -2.18 -13.68
N MET A 730 -43.79 -2.92 -12.99
CA MET A 730 -44.06 -4.33 -13.25
C MET A 730 -44.51 -4.60 -14.70
N PRO A 731 -45.40 -3.81 -15.33
CA PRO A 731 -45.77 -4.03 -16.74
C PRO A 731 -44.60 -3.89 -17.71
N LEU A 732 -43.66 -2.98 -17.44
CA LEU A 732 -42.51 -2.70 -18.32
C LEU A 732 -41.33 -3.64 -18.03
N ILE A 733 -40.84 -3.64 -16.80
CA ILE A 733 -39.65 -4.39 -16.39
C ILE A 733 -40.00 -5.87 -16.22
N GLY A 734 -41.09 -6.18 -15.52
CA GLY A 734 -41.62 -7.54 -15.43
C GLY A 734 -41.99 -8.08 -16.82
N GLY A 735 -42.65 -7.26 -17.66
CA GLY A 735 -42.92 -7.59 -19.06
C GLY A 735 -41.66 -7.88 -19.88
N GLY A 736 -40.60 -7.09 -19.69
CA GLY A 736 -39.29 -7.33 -20.31
C GLY A 736 -38.65 -8.65 -19.90
N PHE A 737 -38.61 -8.95 -18.60
CA PHE A 737 -38.13 -10.24 -18.10
C PHE A 737 -39.01 -11.41 -18.56
N ARG A 738 -40.31 -11.17 -18.72
CA ARG A 738 -41.26 -12.13 -19.28
C ARG A 738 -40.99 -12.40 -20.75
N ALA A 739 -40.69 -11.37 -21.55
CA ALA A 739 -40.32 -11.51 -22.95
C ALA A 739 -39.01 -12.31 -23.13
N LEU A 740 -38.03 -12.07 -22.25
CA LEU A 740 -36.76 -12.80 -22.21
C LEU A 740 -36.91 -14.25 -21.74
N GLY A 741 -38.06 -14.64 -21.17
CA GLY A 741 -38.27 -15.95 -20.57
C GLY A 741 -37.52 -16.16 -19.24
N ALA A 742 -37.10 -15.07 -18.59
CA ALA A 742 -36.37 -15.09 -17.33
C ALA A 742 -37.30 -15.06 -16.10
N ALA A 743 -38.47 -14.42 -16.21
CA ALA A 743 -39.41 -14.29 -15.09
C ALA A 743 -40.15 -15.60 -14.78
N CYS A 744 -40.42 -15.83 -13.50
CA CYS A 744 -41.26 -16.91 -13.01
C CYS A 744 -42.75 -16.61 -13.29
N ILE A 745 -43.50 -17.64 -13.71
CA ILE A 745 -44.95 -17.57 -13.94
C ILE A 745 -45.71 -18.61 -13.09
N ALA A 746 -45.05 -19.19 -12.07
CA ALA A 746 -45.67 -20.18 -11.21
C ALA A 746 -46.81 -19.54 -10.40
N PRO A 747 -47.94 -20.26 -10.20
CA PRO A 747 -49.18 -19.66 -9.71
C PRO A 747 -49.16 -19.25 -8.24
N THR A 748 -48.22 -19.77 -7.44
CA THR A 748 -48.15 -19.52 -5.99
C THR A 748 -46.72 -19.25 -5.55
N ALA A 749 -46.56 -18.56 -4.42
CA ALA A 749 -45.24 -18.25 -3.85
C ALA A 749 -44.40 -19.53 -3.63
N VAL A 750 -44.99 -20.58 -3.06
CA VAL A 750 -44.32 -21.88 -2.81
C VAL A 750 -43.88 -22.56 -4.11
N ALA A 751 -44.67 -22.46 -5.17
CA ALA A 751 -44.31 -23.04 -6.47
C ALA A 751 -43.19 -22.25 -7.16
N ALA A 752 -43.11 -20.94 -6.93
CA ALA A 752 -42.10 -20.06 -7.51
C ALA A 752 -40.76 -20.12 -6.76
N ALA A 753 -40.81 -20.11 -5.43
CA ALA A 753 -39.69 -19.95 -4.50
C ALA A 753 -38.84 -21.22 -4.34
N ARG A 754 -38.12 -21.64 -5.38
CA ARG A 754 -37.39 -22.92 -5.41
C ARG A 754 -35.92 -22.79 -5.85
N PRO A 755 -35.08 -22.02 -5.14
CA PRO A 755 -33.66 -21.93 -5.45
C PRO A 755 -32.98 -23.32 -5.46
N PHE A 756 -32.13 -23.57 -6.47
CA PHE A 756 -31.42 -24.84 -6.71
C PHE A 756 -32.24 -26.09 -7.01
N ASP A 757 -33.56 -26.06 -6.84
CA ASP A 757 -34.43 -27.21 -7.12
C ASP A 757 -34.56 -27.46 -8.64
N VAL A 758 -34.74 -28.72 -9.02
CA VAL A 758 -34.98 -29.11 -10.43
C VAL A 758 -36.27 -28.49 -11.01
N LYS A 759 -37.26 -28.18 -10.17
CA LYS A 759 -38.56 -27.60 -10.56
C LYS A 759 -38.54 -26.06 -10.63
N ARG A 760 -37.40 -25.39 -10.44
CA ARG A 760 -37.32 -23.92 -10.55
C ARG A 760 -37.74 -23.46 -11.95
N SER A 761 -38.48 -22.36 -12.02
CA SER A 761 -39.22 -21.96 -13.24
C SER A 761 -38.95 -20.53 -13.70
N GLY A 762 -38.07 -19.79 -13.03
CA GLY A 762 -37.74 -18.41 -13.36
C GLY A 762 -37.49 -17.56 -12.12
N MET A 763 -37.11 -16.32 -12.37
CA MET A 763 -36.85 -15.30 -11.38
C MET A 763 -38.13 -14.65 -10.87
N ILE A 764 -38.26 -14.53 -9.56
CA ILE A 764 -39.32 -13.74 -8.92
C ILE A 764 -38.85 -12.27 -8.90
N VAL A 765 -39.61 -11.38 -9.53
CA VAL A 765 -39.27 -9.95 -9.55
C VAL A 765 -39.52 -9.35 -8.15
N GLY A 766 -38.53 -8.64 -7.62
CA GLY A 766 -38.59 -8.06 -6.29
C GLY A 766 -38.34 -6.55 -6.27
N SER A 767 -38.58 -5.96 -5.10
CA SER A 767 -38.25 -4.60 -4.73
C SER A 767 -37.69 -4.57 -3.31
N GLY A 768 -36.93 -3.54 -2.96
CA GLY A 768 -36.31 -3.45 -1.65
C GLY A 768 -35.28 -2.34 -1.55
N ALA A 769 -34.69 -2.22 -0.36
CA ALA A 769 -33.49 -1.42 -0.17
C ALA A 769 -32.62 -1.93 0.97
N ILE A 770 -31.34 -1.56 0.93
CA ILE A 770 -30.37 -1.81 1.99
C ILE A 770 -29.50 -0.57 2.23
N GLY A 771 -28.99 -0.46 3.45
CA GLY A 771 -27.99 0.52 3.84
C GLY A 771 -26.85 -0.15 4.60
N LEU A 772 -25.62 0.34 4.39
CA LEU A 772 -24.40 -0.11 5.04
C LEU A 772 -23.54 1.09 5.41
N VAL A 773 -22.98 1.08 6.62
CA VAL A 773 -21.93 2.02 7.04
C VAL A 773 -20.64 1.24 7.23
N LEU A 774 -19.64 1.54 6.41
CA LEU A 774 -18.32 0.93 6.44
C LEU A 774 -17.30 1.94 6.95
N GLU A 775 -16.38 1.50 7.79
CA GLU A 775 -15.42 2.37 8.46
C GLU A 775 -14.00 1.80 8.39
N SER A 776 -13.02 2.70 8.34
CA SER A 776 -11.63 2.33 8.54
C SER A 776 -11.42 1.78 9.95
N PRO A 777 -10.40 0.92 10.18
CA PRO A 777 -10.05 0.47 11.51
C PRO A 777 -9.86 1.60 12.53
N LEU A 778 -9.24 2.71 12.10
CA LEU A 778 -9.02 3.87 12.95
C LEU A 778 -10.32 4.58 13.34
N ALA A 779 -11.20 4.79 12.36
CA ALA A 779 -12.50 5.44 12.57
C ALA A 779 -13.44 4.60 13.44
N PHE A 780 -13.37 3.26 13.33
CA PHE A 780 -14.15 2.33 14.13
C PHE A 780 -13.62 2.21 15.56
N ALA A 781 -12.30 2.24 15.76
CA ALA A 781 -11.69 2.15 17.09
C ALA A 781 -12.06 3.33 18.02
N GLN A 782 -12.47 4.47 17.45
CA GLN A 782 -12.96 5.63 18.19
C GLN A 782 -14.41 5.50 18.66
N ARG A 783 -15.11 4.44 18.26
CA ARG A 783 -16.51 4.19 18.65
C ARG A 783 -16.61 3.80 20.12
N PRO A 784 -17.72 4.16 20.80
CA PRO A 784 -18.08 3.55 22.07
C PRO A 784 -18.14 2.03 21.93
N VAL A 785 -17.75 1.30 22.97
CA VAL A 785 -17.86 -0.15 23.00
C VAL A 785 -19.33 -0.55 22.83
N SER A 786 -19.60 -1.39 21.83
CA SER A 786 -20.94 -1.92 21.54
C SER A 786 -21.02 -3.38 21.98
N ASP A 787 -22.18 -3.79 22.48
CA ASP A 787 -22.47 -5.19 22.82
C ASP A 787 -22.69 -6.05 21.56
N LYS A 788 -22.84 -5.44 20.37
CA LYS A 788 -22.98 -6.17 19.11
C LYS A 788 -21.64 -6.78 18.70
N LYS A 789 -21.67 -8.04 18.28
CA LYS A 789 -20.48 -8.67 17.67
C LYS A 789 -19.98 -7.85 16.49
N THR A 790 -18.69 -7.58 16.50
CA THR A 790 -18.04 -6.85 15.42
C THR A 790 -17.97 -7.72 14.16
N VAL A 791 -18.23 -7.14 12.99
CA VAL A 791 -18.06 -7.81 11.69
C VAL A 791 -17.13 -6.98 10.83
N ARG A 792 -16.22 -7.66 10.14
CA ARG A 792 -15.23 -7.05 9.26
C ARG A 792 -15.45 -7.50 7.83
N LEU A 793 -15.34 -6.57 6.89
CA LEU A 793 -15.20 -6.83 5.46
C LEU A 793 -13.72 -7.04 5.17
N LEU A 794 -13.33 -8.28 4.86
CA LEU A 794 -11.92 -8.62 4.61
C LEU A 794 -11.49 -8.25 3.20
N ALA A 795 -12.25 -8.69 2.20
CA ALA A 795 -11.86 -8.54 0.80
C ALA A 795 -13.07 -8.42 -0.11
N THR A 796 -12.92 -7.63 -1.17
CA THR A 796 -13.89 -7.51 -2.27
C THR A 796 -13.20 -7.61 -3.63
N GLN A 797 -13.87 -8.18 -4.62
CA GLN A 797 -13.40 -8.19 -6.00
C GLN A 797 -14.59 -8.05 -6.92
N PHE A 798 -14.53 -7.14 -7.87
CA PHE A 798 -15.49 -7.07 -8.95
C PHE A 798 -14.76 -7.11 -10.29
N SER A 799 -15.36 -7.81 -11.27
CA SER A 799 -14.79 -8.02 -12.60
C SER A 799 -15.88 -8.15 -13.64
N ASN A 800 -15.50 -8.17 -14.91
CA ASN A 800 -16.42 -8.33 -16.03
C ASN A 800 -16.02 -9.54 -16.86
N SER A 801 -16.96 -10.47 -17.06
CA SER A 801 -16.71 -11.69 -17.84
C SER A 801 -16.64 -11.50 -19.35
N ALA A 802 -16.95 -10.30 -19.85
CA ALA A 802 -16.91 -9.92 -21.27
C ALA A 802 -17.61 -10.93 -22.21
N TYR A 803 -18.64 -11.61 -21.72
CA TYR A 803 -19.23 -12.76 -22.39
C TYR A 803 -20.53 -12.42 -23.12
N HIS A 804 -21.54 -11.96 -22.39
CA HIS A 804 -22.85 -11.68 -22.97
C HIS A 804 -23.63 -10.68 -22.12
N GLY A 805 -24.48 -9.87 -22.75
CA GLY A 805 -25.29 -8.87 -22.05
C GLY A 805 -26.23 -9.47 -20.99
N ALA A 806 -26.63 -10.74 -21.13
CA ALA A 806 -27.59 -11.45 -20.29
C ALA A 806 -27.16 -12.84 -19.80
N ALA A 807 -25.89 -13.21 -19.98
CA ALA A 807 -25.39 -14.52 -19.55
C ALA A 807 -23.96 -14.40 -19.04
N LEU A 808 -23.55 -15.38 -18.24
CA LEU A 808 -22.22 -15.48 -17.65
C LEU A 808 -21.49 -16.69 -18.22
N GLU A 809 -20.18 -16.60 -18.38
CA GLU A 809 -19.35 -17.74 -18.78
C GLU A 809 -18.91 -18.53 -17.53
N PRO A 810 -19.37 -19.78 -17.34
CA PRO A 810 -19.16 -20.53 -16.09
C PRO A 810 -17.70 -20.72 -15.70
N ASN A 811 -16.81 -21.00 -16.65
CA ASN A 811 -15.41 -21.29 -16.34
C ASN A 811 -14.69 -20.03 -15.86
N HIS A 812 -14.95 -18.90 -16.49
CA HIS A 812 -14.36 -17.61 -16.14
C HIS A 812 -14.86 -17.14 -14.78
N VAL A 813 -16.16 -17.28 -14.48
CA VAL A 813 -16.66 -17.01 -13.12
C VAL A 813 -15.94 -17.87 -12.08
N GLY A 814 -15.71 -19.16 -12.38
CA GLY A 814 -14.92 -20.05 -11.53
C GLY A 814 -13.47 -19.58 -11.35
N GLN A 815 -12.81 -19.13 -12.42
CA GLN A 815 -11.46 -18.57 -12.36
C GLN A 815 -11.39 -17.28 -11.54
N GLU A 816 -12.40 -16.41 -11.65
CA GLU A 816 -12.47 -15.17 -10.88
C GLU A 816 -12.70 -15.44 -9.39
N LEU A 817 -13.53 -16.43 -9.04
CA LEU A 817 -13.68 -16.88 -7.65
C LEU A 817 -12.39 -17.51 -7.11
N VAL A 818 -11.70 -18.34 -7.91
CA VAL A 818 -10.38 -18.89 -7.56
C VAL A 818 -9.38 -17.77 -7.32
N ARG A 819 -9.36 -16.72 -8.14
CA ARG A 819 -8.49 -15.55 -7.98
C ARG A 819 -8.83 -14.80 -6.69
N PHE A 820 -10.13 -14.58 -6.43
CA PHE A 820 -10.60 -13.90 -5.22
C PHE A 820 -10.16 -14.65 -3.96
N LEU A 821 -10.42 -15.96 -3.89
CA LEU A 821 -10.06 -16.79 -2.73
C LEU A 821 -8.55 -16.95 -2.60
N LYS A 822 -7.79 -17.04 -3.70
CA LYS A 822 -6.33 -17.05 -3.63
C LYS A 822 -5.80 -15.76 -3.00
N ARG A 823 -6.35 -14.60 -3.37
CA ARG A 823 -5.96 -13.33 -2.73
C ARG A 823 -6.32 -13.31 -1.24
N VAL A 824 -7.46 -13.87 -0.85
CA VAL A 824 -7.82 -14.03 0.58
C VAL A 824 -6.81 -14.91 1.32
N GLU A 825 -6.40 -16.02 0.71
CA GLU A 825 -5.36 -16.92 1.22
C GLU A 825 -4.02 -16.19 1.40
N ASP A 826 -3.62 -15.44 0.37
CA ASP A 826 -2.35 -14.72 0.33
C ASP A 826 -2.31 -13.54 1.33
N ASP A 827 -3.40 -12.78 1.44
CA ASP A 827 -3.45 -11.55 2.26
C ASP A 827 -3.82 -11.83 3.74
N PHE A 828 -4.63 -12.87 4.03
CA PHE A 828 -5.14 -13.14 5.38
C PHE A 828 -4.77 -14.52 5.94
N GLY A 829 -4.19 -15.42 5.14
CA GLY A 829 -3.87 -16.79 5.56
C GLY A 829 -5.09 -17.68 5.77
N ILE A 830 -6.28 -17.24 5.32
CA ILE A 830 -7.54 -17.98 5.47
C ILE A 830 -7.68 -18.93 4.28
N THR A 831 -7.59 -20.23 4.52
CA THR A 831 -7.64 -21.22 3.43
C THR A 831 -9.05 -21.51 2.95
N ARG A 832 -9.18 -22.00 1.71
CA ARG A 832 -10.47 -22.50 1.17
C ARG A 832 -11.07 -23.59 2.06
N GLU A 833 -10.26 -24.48 2.61
CA GLU A 833 -10.73 -25.51 3.55
C GLU A 833 -11.32 -24.87 4.81
N GLU A 834 -10.71 -23.79 5.31
CA GLU A 834 -11.21 -23.07 6.48
C GLU A 834 -12.55 -22.38 6.19
N ILE A 835 -12.68 -21.73 5.02
CA ILE A 835 -13.92 -21.12 4.55
C ILE A 835 -15.00 -22.19 4.33
N ALA A 836 -14.65 -23.33 3.72
CA ALA A 836 -15.59 -24.42 3.50
C ALA A 836 -16.15 -24.97 4.81
N ARG A 837 -15.29 -25.21 5.81
CA ARG A 837 -15.69 -25.81 7.09
C ARG A 837 -16.43 -24.86 8.01
N ASN A 838 -16.02 -23.60 8.02
CA ASN A 838 -16.47 -22.61 9.00
C ASN A 838 -17.26 -21.47 8.40
N GLY A 839 -17.58 -21.53 7.11
CA GLY A 839 -18.23 -20.46 6.38
C GLY A 839 -19.62 -20.79 5.88
N VAL A 840 -20.28 -19.72 5.41
CA VAL A 840 -21.54 -19.78 4.67
C VAL A 840 -21.34 -19.01 3.38
N TYR A 841 -21.78 -19.61 2.27
CA TYR A 841 -21.85 -18.99 0.96
C TYR A 841 -23.24 -18.42 0.73
N TYR A 842 -23.33 -17.11 0.52
CA TYR A 842 -24.57 -16.40 0.26
C TYR A 842 -24.78 -16.22 -1.23
N SER A 843 -25.71 -17.03 -1.75
CA SER A 843 -25.86 -17.29 -3.17
C SER A 843 -26.49 -16.16 -3.97
N HIS A 844 -26.04 -16.00 -5.22
CA HIS A 844 -26.71 -15.13 -6.18
C HIS A 844 -27.99 -15.75 -6.77
N GLU A 845 -28.07 -17.07 -6.87
CA GLU A 845 -29.12 -17.85 -7.54
C GLU A 845 -30.51 -17.21 -7.47
N THR A 846 -31.09 -17.03 -8.65
CA THR A 846 -32.28 -16.21 -8.87
C THR A 846 -33.55 -17.02 -9.16
N GLY A 847 -33.46 -18.35 -9.27
CA GLY A 847 -34.54 -19.22 -9.73
C GLY A 847 -34.61 -19.36 -11.24
N THR A 848 -33.68 -18.74 -11.99
CA THR A 848 -33.70 -18.74 -13.46
C THR A 848 -33.64 -20.14 -14.05
N ASN A 849 -34.41 -20.33 -15.12
CA ASN A 849 -34.70 -21.65 -15.66
C ASN A 849 -33.42 -22.41 -16.04
N ALA A 850 -33.33 -23.67 -15.60
CA ALA A 850 -32.22 -24.56 -15.89
C ALA A 850 -32.18 -24.87 -17.39
N SER A 851 -31.10 -24.52 -18.07
CA SER A 851 -30.63 -25.38 -19.15
C SER A 851 -29.46 -26.20 -18.64
N ALA A 852 -29.21 -27.36 -19.26
CA ALA A 852 -28.08 -28.21 -18.94
C ALA A 852 -26.71 -27.52 -19.05
N LYS A 853 -26.64 -26.29 -19.60
CA LYS A 853 -25.39 -25.56 -19.83
C LYS A 853 -25.45 -24.06 -19.48
N SER A 854 -26.58 -23.55 -18.97
CA SER A 854 -26.80 -22.11 -18.75
C SER A 854 -27.99 -21.87 -17.83
N SER A 855 -27.70 -21.41 -16.61
CA SER A 855 -28.59 -20.78 -15.61
C SER A 855 -27.70 -20.13 -14.54
N CYS A 856 -28.24 -19.24 -13.69
CA CYS A 856 -27.46 -18.66 -12.59
C CYS A 856 -26.89 -19.76 -11.66
N ALA A 857 -27.73 -20.70 -11.21
CA ALA A 857 -27.34 -21.83 -10.37
C ALA A 857 -26.25 -22.69 -11.02
N TYR A 858 -26.38 -22.98 -12.32
CA TYR A 858 -25.37 -23.75 -13.03
C TYR A 858 -24.02 -23.05 -12.99
N THR A 859 -23.98 -21.78 -13.41
CA THR A 859 -22.75 -20.98 -13.40
C THR A 859 -22.13 -20.90 -12.01
N GLU A 860 -22.96 -20.66 -11.00
CA GLU A 860 -22.55 -20.48 -9.62
C GLU A 860 -22.00 -21.77 -9.00
N VAL A 861 -22.70 -22.90 -9.18
CA VAL A 861 -22.25 -24.21 -8.71
C VAL A 861 -21.00 -24.68 -9.46
N THR A 862 -20.91 -24.42 -10.77
CA THR A 862 -19.66 -24.67 -11.53
C THR A 862 -18.51 -23.88 -10.93
N ALA A 863 -18.70 -22.58 -10.68
CA ALA A 863 -17.67 -21.73 -10.10
C ALA A 863 -17.23 -22.20 -8.70
N LEU A 864 -18.20 -22.56 -7.85
CA LEU A 864 -17.93 -23.12 -6.53
C LEU A 864 -17.13 -24.43 -6.61
N ARG A 865 -17.47 -25.34 -7.52
CA ARG A 865 -16.70 -26.58 -7.72
C ARG A 865 -15.31 -26.33 -8.25
N THR A 866 -15.14 -25.36 -9.15
CA THR A 866 -13.80 -24.95 -9.60
C THR A 866 -12.96 -24.40 -8.45
N ALA A 867 -13.60 -23.65 -7.53
CA ALA A 867 -12.91 -22.99 -6.42
C ALA A 867 -12.60 -23.92 -5.24
N PHE A 868 -13.55 -24.76 -4.84
CA PHE A 868 -13.48 -25.58 -3.62
C PHE A 868 -13.25 -27.07 -3.91
N SER A 869 -13.30 -27.54 -5.15
CA SER A 869 -13.46 -28.96 -5.50
C SER A 869 -14.78 -29.55 -4.98
N SER A 870 -15.20 -30.70 -5.50
CA SER A 870 -16.42 -31.37 -5.00
C SER A 870 -16.29 -31.83 -3.54
N GLU A 871 -15.08 -32.11 -3.06
CA GLU A 871 -14.83 -32.61 -1.70
C GLU A 871 -14.98 -31.52 -0.63
N LEU A 872 -14.46 -30.31 -0.86
CA LEU A 872 -14.67 -29.23 0.12
C LEU A 872 -16.03 -28.56 -0.05
N LEU A 873 -16.61 -28.56 -1.26
CA LEU A 873 -17.92 -27.94 -1.48
C LEU A 873 -19.04 -28.59 -0.65
N VAL A 874 -18.96 -29.88 -0.34
CA VAL A 874 -19.94 -30.53 0.55
C VAL A 874 -19.84 -30.05 2.00
N GLU A 875 -18.72 -29.46 2.39
CA GLU A 875 -18.55 -28.87 3.72
C GLU A 875 -19.11 -27.43 3.76
N LEU A 876 -19.07 -26.69 2.65
CA LEU A 876 -19.53 -25.31 2.56
C LEU A 876 -21.06 -25.20 2.57
N MET A 877 -21.62 -24.55 3.59
CA MET A 877 -23.05 -24.29 3.67
C MET A 877 -23.46 -23.20 2.67
N ILE A 878 -24.54 -23.42 1.93
CA ILE A 878 -25.08 -22.47 0.94
C ILE A 878 -26.44 -21.94 1.41
N ALA A 879 -26.57 -20.61 1.49
CA ALA A 879 -27.80 -19.91 1.83
C ALA A 879 -28.28 -19.06 0.65
N ASN A 880 -29.59 -18.78 0.58
CA ASN A 880 -30.18 -17.95 -0.45
C ASN A 880 -31.37 -17.16 0.14
N THR A 881 -31.46 -15.86 -0.14
CA THR A 881 -32.57 -15.03 0.34
C THR A 881 -33.65 -14.78 -0.70
N LYS A 882 -33.32 -14.87 -2.00
CA LYS A 882 -34.24 -14.56 -3.10
C LYS A 882 -35.45 -15.48 -3.18
N GLY A 883 -35.35 -16.69 -2.61
CA GLY A 883 -36.47 -17.61 -2.46
C GLY A 883 -37.62 -17.02 -1.65
N PHE A 884 -37.41 -16.05 -0.77
CA PHE A 884 -38.48 -15.44 0.03
C PHE A 884 -38.51 -13.92 -0.04
N THR A 885 -37.45 -13.25 -0.52
CA THR A 885 -37.44 -11.80 -0.75
C THR A 885 -37.66 -11.39 -2.22
N GLY A 886 -37.73 -12.35 -3.14
CA GLY A 886 -37.66 -12.08 -4.58
C GLY A 886 -36.30 -11.53 -5.01
N HIS A 887 -36.18 -11.09 -6.26
CA HIS A 887 -34.96 -10.49 -6.79
C HIS A 887 -35.12 -8.98 -7.02
N PRO A 888 -34.68 -8.13 -6.08
CA PRO A 888 -34.75 -6.67 -6.16
C PRO A 888 -33.58 -6.04 -6.94
N MET A 889 -33.14 -6.71 -8.01
CA MET A 889 -32.11 -6.19 -8.92
C MET A 889 -30.81 -5.79 -8.19
N ALA A 890 -30.44 -4.50 -8.10
CA ALA A 890 -29.16 -4.07 -7.52
C ALA A 890 -29.05 -4.29 -6.01
N VAL A 891 -30.18 -4.48 -5.32
CA VAL A 891 -30.24 -4.62 -3.87
C VAL A 891 -29.77 -6.00 -3.43
N ALA A 892 -28.80 -6.04 -2.52
CA ALA A 892 -28.22 -7.28 -2.02
C ALA A 892 -28.66 -7.56 -0.56
N PHE A 893 -29.86 -8.09 -0.38
CA PHE A 893 -30.26 -8.63 0.93
C PHE A 893 -29.31 -9.71 1.44
N GLU A 894 -28.61 -10.38 0.53
CA GLU A 894 -27.59 -11.36 0.88
C GLU A 894 -26.36 -10.76 1.59
N ASP A 895 -25.94 -9.52 1.27
CA ASP A 895 -24.86 -8.85 2.00
C ASP A 895 -25.30 -8.55 3.44
N ILE A 896 -26.54 -8.08 3.64
CA ILE A 896 -27.10 -7.85 4.98
C ILE A 896 -27.25 -9.16 5.75
N ALA A 897 -27.81 -10.20 5.12
CA ALA A 897 -27.95 -11.52 5.76
C ALA A 897 -26.59 -12.13 6.12
N ALA A 898 -25.55 -11.94 5.28
CA ALA A 898 -24.18 -12.34 5.57
C ALA A 898 -23.63 -11.66 6.83
N ILE A 899 -23.75 -10.33 6.90
CA ILE A 899 -23.23 -9.56 8.03
C ILE A 899 -24.01 -9.87 9.32
N GLU A 900 -25.33 -9.83 9.27
CA GLU A 900 -26.16 -10.04 10.46
C GLU A 900 -26.18 -11.49 10.91
N GLY A 901 -26.09 -12.43 9.97
CA GLY A 901 -25.91 -13.85 10.26
C GLY A 901 -24.62 -14.13 11.04
N LEU A 902 -23.51 -13.47 10.70
CA LEU A 902 -22.27 -13.52 11.47
C LEU A 902 -22.44 -12.91 12.87
N ARG A 903 -23.14 -11.78 13.00
CA ARG A 903 -23.39 -11.11 14.30
C ARG A 903 -24.17 -11.99 15.27
N CYS A 904 -25.27 -12.57 14.81
CA CYS A 904 -26.17 -13.34 15.67
C CYS A 904 -25.93 -14.86 15.64
N GLY A 905 -25.04 -15.35 14.77
CA GLY A 905 -24.78 -16.79 14.60
C GLY A 905 -25.98 -17.53 14.01
N ARG A 906 -26.62 -16.94 12.99
CA ARG A 906 -27.78 -17.52 12.29
C ARG A 906 -27.56 -17.53 10.78
N VAL A 907 -28.30 -18.37 10.08
CA VAL A 907 -28.31 -18.46 8.62
C VAL A 907 -29.75 -18.54 8.12
N PRO A 908 -30.11 -17.83 7.02
CA PRO A 908 -31.43 -17.99 6.41
C PRO A 908 -31.58 -19.33 5.68
N PRO A 909 -32.81 -19.87 5.57
CA PRO A 909 -33.06 -21.13 4.89
C PRO A 909 -33.00 -21.00 3.36
N VAL A 910 -32.61 -22.07 2.69
CA VAL A 910 -32.94 -22.30 1.28
C VAL A 910 -34.34 -22.91 1.24
N VAL A 911 -35.35 -22.09 0.92
CA VAL A 911 -36.77 -22.47 1.03
C VAL A 911 -37.23 -23.40 -0.09
N HIS A 912 -38.19 -24.28 0.23
CA HIS A 912 -38.93 -25.18 -0.68
C HIS A 912 -38.08 -26.06 -1.63
N PHE A 913 -36.84 -26.37 -1.26
CA PHE A 913 -36.02 -27.37 -1.95
C PHE A 913 -36.55 -28.79 -1.65
N GLU A 914 -36.91 -29.53 -2.70
CA GLU A 914 -37.42 -30.91 -2.64
C GLU A 914 -36.47 -31.90 -3.33
N ALA A 915 -35.92 -31.53 -4.49
CA ALA A 915 -35.16 -32.43 -5.33
C ALA A 915 -33.96 -31.75 -6.01
N HIS A 916 -32.83 -32.46 -5.98
CA HIS A 916 -31.58 -32.04 -6.61
C HIS A 916 -31.70 -31.96 -8.12
N ASP A 917 -31.22 -30.87 -8.72
CA ASP A 917 -31.12 -30.73 -10.16
C ASP A 917 -29.86 -31.46 -10.69
N PRO A 918 -30.00 -32.50 -11.52
CA PRO A 918 -28.86 -33.25 -12.05
C PRO A 918 -27.93 -32.38 -12.91
N ASN A 919 -28.41 -31.26 -13.46
CA ASN A 919 -27.56 -30.32 -14.21
C ASN A 919 -26.57 -29.58 -13.32
N LEU A 920 -26.83 -29.52 -12.00
CA LEU A 920 -25.91 -28.96 -11.02
C LEU A 920 -24.86 -29.99 -10.59
N GLY A 921 -24.77 -31.14 -11.26
CA GLY A 921 -23.78 -32.24 -11.12
C GLY A 921 -24.05 -33.20 -9.97
N GLU A 922 -23.27 -34.28 -9.87
CA GLU A 922 -23.65 -35.50 -9.15
C GLU A 922 -23.59 -35.39 -7.61
N THR A 923 -22.70 -34.54 -7.07
CA THR A 923 -22.57 -34.34 -5.63
C THR A 923 -23.62 -33.34 -5.12
N PRO A 924 -24.45 -33.71 -4.12
CA PRO A 924 -25.44 -32.80 -3.54
C PRO A 924 -24.80 -31.57 -2.88
N LEU A 925 -25.52 -30.45 -2.90
CA LEU A 925 -25.13 -29.21 -2.24
C LEU A 925 -25.56 -29.23 -0.76
N ARG A 926 -24.75 -28.65 0.13
CA ARG A 926 -25.10 -28.46 1.54
C ARG A 926 -25.93 -27.19 1.72
N LEU A 927 -27.23 -27.28 1.45
CA LEU A 927 -28.16 -26.16 1.55
C LEU A 927 -28.54 -25.86 3.01
N ALA A 928 -28.63 -24.58 3.36
CA ALA A 928 -28.96 -24.13 4.71
C ALA A 928 -30.42 -24.44 5.06
N PRO A 929 -30.71 -25.13 6.19
CA PRO A 929 -32.09 -25.37 6.64
C PRO A 929 -32.72 -24.17 7.37
N GLY A 930 -31.93 -23.12 7.62
CA GLY A 930 -32.32 -21.99 8.46
C GLY A 930 -32.01 -22.23 9.95
N GLY A 931 -31.85 -21.14 10.71
CA GLY A 931 -31.72 -21.19 12.17
C GLY A 931 -30.30 -20.91 12.69
N LEU A 932 -29.98 -21.44 13.88
CA LEU A 932 -28.69 -21.20 14.54
C LEU A 932 -27.56 -21.93 13.81
N TYR A 933 -26.57 -21.16 13.37
CA TYR A 933 -25.33 -21.65 12.77
C TYR A 933 -24.23 -20.61 12.97
N ALA A 934 -23.42 -20.81 14.01
CA ALA A 934 -22.30 -19.93 14.34
C ALA A 934 -21.13 -20.17 13.38
N HIS A 935 -21.16 -19.46 12.25
CA HIS A 935 -20.11 -19.47 11.25
C HIS A 935 -19.12 -18.31 11.49
N LYS A 936 -17.91 -18.48 10.98
CA LYS A 936 -16.83 -17.49 11.06
C LYS A 936 -16.75 -16.61 9.82
N TYR A 937 -17.07 -17.17 8.65
CA TYR A 937 -16.88 -16.51 7.36
C TYR A 937 -18.17 -16.45 6.55
N ALA A 938 -18.47 -15.32 5.93
CA ALA A 938 -19.57 -15.20 4.99
C ALA A 938 -19.02 -14.79 3.62
N LEU A 939 -19.09 -15.71 2.65
CA LEU A 939 -18.66 -15.49 1.27
C LEU A 939 -19.88 -15.14 0.42
N ARG A 940 -19.87 -13.97 -0.20
CA ARG A 940 -20.96 -13.49 -1.06
C ARG A 940 -20.48 -13.44 -2.51
N PHE A 941 -21.33 -13.90 -3.42
CA PHE A 941 -21.20 -13.70 -4.85
C PHE A 941 -22.43 -12.99 -5.40
N ALA A 942 -22.23 -11.99 -6.24
CA ALA A 942 -23.28 -11.34 -6.99
C ALA A 942 -22.88 -11.27 -8.47
N ALA A 943 -23.86 -11.40 -9.36
CA ALA A 943 -23.65 -11.25 -10.79
C ALA A 943 -24.77 -10.40 -11.39
N GLY A 944 -24.44 -9.59 -12.41
CA GLY A 944 -25.38 -8.67 -13.04
C GLY A 944 -25.37 -8.78 -14.56
N PHE A 945 -26.37 -8.16 -15.18
CA PHE A 945 -26.38 -7.91 -16.62
C PHE A 945 -25.10 -7.20 -17.08
N GLY A 946 -24.74 -7.43 -18.34
CA GLY A 946 -23.48 -6.93 -18.89
C GLY A 946 -22.27 -7.70 -18.38
N SER A 947 -22.45 -8.96 -17.94
CA SER A 947 -21.35 -9.83 -17.49
C SER A 947 -20.64 -9.37 -16.20
N GLN A 948 -21.29 -8.53 -15.38
CA GLN A 948 -20.71 -7.98 -14.13
C GLN A 948 -20.66 -9.04 -13.04
N LEU A 949 -19.55 -9.10 -12.30
CA LEU A 949 -19.30 -10.03 -11.20
C LEU A 949 -18.82 -9.24 -9.98
N ALA A 950 -19.28 -9.62 -8.78
CA ALA A 950 -18.78 -9.08 -7.53
C ALA A 950 -18.71 -10.18 -6.45
N PHE A 951 -17.63 -10.18 -5.68
CA PHE A 951 -17.38 -11.07 -4.55
C PHE A 951 -17.05 -10.23 -3.33
N SER A 952 -17.55 -10.64 -2.16
CA SER A 952 -17.17 -10.08 -0.86
C SER A 952 -16.99 -11.20 0.17
N LEU A 953 -16.03 -11.02 1.08
CA LEU A 953 -15.81 -11.92 2.20
C LEU A 953 -15.86 -11.15 3.51
N TYR A 954 -16.76 -11.56 4.40
CA TYR A 954 -16.92 -11.02 5.74
C TYR A 954 -16.49 -12.02 6.80
N THR A 955 -16.06 -11.52 7.96
CA THR A 955 -15.73 -12.35 9.13
C THR A 955 -16.19 -11.71 10.44
N VAL A 956 -16.39 -12.51 11.48
CA VAL A 956 -16.57 -12.00 12.84
C VAL A 956 -15.24 -11.44 13.36
N GLY A 957 -15.25 -10.20 13.87
CA GLY A 957 -14.11 -9.57 14.54
C GLY A 957 -13.92 -10.13 15.95
N ASN A 958 -12.67 -10.36 16.34
CA ASN A 958 -12.29 -10.76 17.70
C ASN A 958 -12.09 -9.57 18.63
#